data_AF-A0A7S3WPK3-F1
#
_entry.id   AF-A0A7S3WPK3-F1
#
_cell.length_a   1.000
_cell.length_b   1.000
_cell.length_c   1.000
_cell.angle_alpha   90.00
_cell.angle_beta   90.00
_cell.angle_gamma   90.00
#
_symmetry.space_group_name_H-M   'P 1'
#
loop_
_entity.id
_entity.type
_entity.pdbx_description
1 polymer ?
#
loop_
_entity_poly.entity_id
_entity_poly.type
_entity_poly.pdbx_seq_one_letter_code
_entity_poly.pdbx_strand_id
1 'polypeptide(L)'
;RSRTVVPLPQARRRARPPPTVSTTRRFTRFDFDMDTSSGGRAEERAPDYSYSISDGLLTFLSVMAPTLVLNLAFSVAGFGDVTYLFLEDLKYPWYAAADACLLLCLLLWMLDAHRWTKSYMVVVRRLCIALAVLLAAVACSLATRVYPFAPLQLGFYAIPASAFVVRRGLVTRPPAPAYMRGLSRSVAVAAALSLTYFALWVAVLPPPASRLRTGWDEEWLNLWGGPVKAYWEGRLGCEPFNATASYNDIDCYDAAFCWFFFPLLVGISLVVFAVVCRFLARVLASETNAEADAAAVKLFVGAISVAGLGMYVAASIAGAGMGLSHIVSVAMLNLVAAALLLVRGTLGWETFARAMAEAAWVQRGLRYIESGYEWCVALVICVGVLPLLAYALLLAGKQATRWLRGSSKASRGGIVTAETHERLTKLSVHWGSVCSKVALLCQGYLCMSVVVAKFVVVFLCWLSAVLAGLPLGLVVLLFLLQGIVLFLVPVIPGIPVYVCSGVLLTGAVMSEEELADPTPHAPPSYWLGVALAVSVACLLKFCAIVLQQQVIGRWMGSRIEIRAACQTNSSFIRAARFVLTQRGCTFGKTVVLCGGPDWPTSVLTGILGLSCPKMLFGSIPVVLLILPSTAMGSALIMANRPGWDLAASAMTMAMLATQMGASVGFVAVIEHAATAYEAQSIQE
;
A
#
# COMPACT_ATOMS: atom_id res chain seq x y z
N ARG A 1 -75.40 38.79 -16.77
CA ARG A 1 -74.28 39.40 -17.53
C ARG A 1 -73.57 38.28 -18.28
N SER A 2 -73.97 38.07 -19.52
CA SER A 2 -73.45 37.08 -20.45
C SER A 2 -72.13 37.53 -21.04
N ARG A 3 -71.16 36.62 -21.12
CA ARG A 3 -70.16 36.55 -22.19
C ARG A 3 -69.56 35.13 -22.19
N THR A 4 -70.27 34.27 -22.91
CA THR A 4 -69.79 33.03 -23.50
C THR A 4 -68.70 33.36 -24.52
N VAL A 5 -67.51 32.76 -24.36
CA VAL A 5 -66.41 32.88 -25.33
C VAL A 5 -66.45 31.67 -26.25
N VAL A 6 -66.51 31.98 -27.54
CA VAL A 6 -66.55 31.10 -28.71
C VAL A 6 -65.22 30.38 -28.91
N PRO A 7 -65.20 29.09 -29.31
CA PRO A 7 -63.99 28.43 -29.79
C PRO A 7 -63.83 28.61 -31.31
N LEU A 8 -62.61 28.94 -31.76
CA LEU A 8 -62.18 29.00 -33.17
C LEU A 8 -61.00 28.02 -33.38
N PRO A 9 -60.72 27.59 -34.62
CA PRO A 9 -60.63 26.17 -34.96
C PRO A 9 -59.20 25.65 -35.13
N GLN A 10 -59.09 24.32 -35.03
CA GLN A 10 -57.90 23.54 -35.34
C GLN A 10 -57.44 23.76 -36.79
N ALA A 11 -56.26 24.36 -36.97
CA ALA A 11 -55.49 24.29 -38.20
C ALA A 11 -54.41 23.20 -38.07
N ARG A 12 -54.61 22.08 -38.78
CA ARG A 12 -53.60 21.03 -39.00
C ARG A 12 -52.34 21.63 -39.63
N ARG A 13 -51.26 21.77 -38.85
CA ARG A 13 -49.90 21.84 -39.39
C ARG A 13 -49.23 20.48 -39.23
N ARG A 14 -48.88 19.87 -40.36
CA ARG A 14 -48.09 18.65 -40.49
C ARG A 14 -46.82 18.75 -39.62
N ALA A 15 -46.71 17.88 -38.63
CA ALA A 15 -45.46 17.68 -37.90
C ALA A 15 -44.43 17.08 -38.88
N ARG A 16 -43.38 17.84 -39.17
CA ARG A 16 -42.14 17.27 -39.71
C ARG A 16 -41.49 16.48 -38.57
N PRO A 17 -41.04 15.23 -38.79
CA PRO A 17 -40.25 14.53 -37.80
C PRO A 17 -38.96 15.34 -37.52
N PRO A 18 -38.45 15.33 -36.27
CA PRO A 18 -37.18 15.97 -35.96
C PRO A 18 -36.07 15.32 -36.79
N PRO A 19 -35.06 16.08 -37.25
CA PRO A 19 -33.92 15.49 -37.91
C PRO A 19 -33.25 14.56 -36.91
N THR A 20 -33.21 13.27 -37.24
CA THR A 20 -32.30 12.30 -36.67
C THR A 20 -30.88 12.79 -36.92
N VAL A 21 -30.34 13.54 -35.96
CA VAL A 21 -28.93 13.86 -35.91
C VAL A 21 -28.22 12.56 -35.53
N SER A 22 -27.90 11.75 -36.54
CA SER A 22 -26.87 10.73 -36.41
C SER A 22 -25.54 11.46 -36.24
N THR A 23 -25.16 11.77 -34.99
CA THR A 23 -23.77 12.10 -34.66
C THR A 23 -22.93 10.84 -34.81
N THR A 24 -22.67 10.43 -36.05
CA THR A 24 -21.49 9.65 -36.40
C THR A 24 -20.29 10.59 -36.23
N ARG A 25 -19.83 10.77 -34.99
CA ARG A 25 -18.50 11.31 -34.72
C ARG A 25 -17.50 10.34 -35.35
N ARG A 26 -17.05 10.64 -36.56
CA ARG A 26 -15.79 10.12 -37.10
C ARG A 26 -14.67 10.70 -36.23
N PHE A 27 -14.32 9.98 -35.17
CA PHE A 27 -12.97 10.05 -34.65
C PHE A 27 -12.05 9.47 -35.73
N THR A 28 -11.15 10.30 -36.22
CA THR A 28 -10.05 9.88 -37.09
C THR A 28 -9.24 8.80 -36.38
N ARG A 29 -9.38 7.57 -36.87
CA ARG A 29 -8.49 6.44 -36.61
C ARG A 29 -7.05 6.90 -36.81
N PHE A 30 -6.25 6.88 -35.74
CA PHE A 30 -4.81 6.89 -35.85
C PHE A 30 -4.37 5.43 -35.90
N ASP A 31 -4.05 4.96 -37.09
CA ASP A 31 -3.40 3.65 -37.29
C ASP A 31 -1.97 3.73 -36.73
N PHE A 32 -1.76 3.08 -35.60
CA PHE A 32 -0.44 2.70 -35.11
C PHE A 32 -0.28 1.19 -35.36
N ASP A 33 0.22 0.85 -36.54
CA ASP A 33 0.76 -0.48 -36.82
C ASP A 33 2.06 -0.66 -36.02
N MET A 34 1.91 -1.20 -34.81
CA MET A 34 2.96 -1.98 -34.17
C MET A 34 2.64 -3.43 -34.48
N ASP A 35 3.27 -4.01 -35.51
CA ASP A 35 3.24 -5.42 -35.92
C ASP A 35 2.46 -6.35 -34.96
N THR A 36 1.14 -6.25 -35.02
CA THR A 36 0.23 -7.34 -34.72
C THR A 36 0.01 -7.98 -36.07
N SER A 37 0.95 -8.83 -36.48
CA SER A 37 0.69 -9.81 -37.54
C SER A 37 -0.31 -10.85 -37.01
N SER A 38 -1.53 -10.41 -36.73
CA SER A 38 -2.76 -11.19 -36.79
C SER A 38 -3.55 -10.62 -37.95
N GLY A 39 -3.00 -10.82 -39.16
CA GLY A 39 -3.76 -10.62 -40.39
C GLY A 39 -5.02 -11.47 -40.32
N GLY A 40 -6.14 -10.90 -40.75
CA GLY A 40 -7.42 -11.59 -40.83
C GLY A 40 -7.29 -12.88 -41.62
N ARG A 41 -7.17 -14.00 -40.90
CA ARG A 41 -7.57 -15.31 -41.37
C ARG A 41 -8.94 -15.58 -40.78
N ALA A 42 -9.78 -16.17 -41.61
CA ALA A 42 -11.05 -16.76 -41.24
C ALA A 42 -10.94 -17.52 -39.92
N GLU A 43 -12.07 -17.62 -39.19
CA GLU A 43 -12.32 -18.45 -38.00
C GLU A 43 -11.91 -19.92 -38.22
N GLU A 44 -10.61 -20.16 -38.27
CA GLU A 44 -10.00 -21.46 -38.12
C GLU A 44 -9.86 -21.61 -36.60
N ARG A 45 -10.68 -22.48 -35.99
CA ARG A 45 -10.58 -22.80 -34.55
C ARG A 45 -9.11 -23.00 -34.21
N ALA A 46 -8.54 -22.07 -33.44
CA ALA A 46 -7.19 -22.18 -32.98
C ALA A 46 -7.02 -23.56 -32.31
N PRO A 47 -5.99 -24.34 -32.65
CA PRO A 47 -5.79 -25.64 -32.04
C PRO A 47 -5.75 -25.46 -30.51
N ASP A 48 -6.39 -26.38 -29.79
CA ASP A 48 -6.43 -26.43 -28.32
C ASP A 48 -5.01 -26.57 -27.77
N TYR A 49 -4.31 -25.45 -27.63
CA TYR A 49 -2.99 -25.40 -27.01
C TYR A 49 -3.18 -25.61 -25.50
N SER A 50 -3.16 -26.88 -25.09
CA SER A 50 -3.09 -27.26 -23.68
C SER A 50 -1.76 -26.80 -23.09
N TYR A 51 -1.80 -26.20 -21.89
CA TYR A 51 -0.60 -25.84 -21.14
C TYR A 51 0.19 -27.10 -20.80
N SER A 52 1.32 -27.32 -21.47
CA SER A 52 2.07 -28.57 -21.40
C SER A 52 2.84 -28.70 -20.07
N ILE A 53 3.22 -29.93 -19.72
CA ILE A 53 4.03 -30.19 -18.51
C ILE A 53 5.40 -29.50 -18.60
N SER A 54 6.01 -29.46 -19.80
CA SER A 54 7.30 -28.79 -20.01
C SER A 54 7.18 -27.27 -19.86
N ASP A 55 6.08 -26.66 -20.33
CA ASP A 55 5.79 -25.24 -20.12
C ASP A 55 5.58 -24.92 -18.63
N GLY A 56 4.92 -25.82 -17.90
CA GLY A 56 4.78 -25.75 -16.44
C GLY A 56 6.13 -25.81 -15.74
N LEU A 57 7.00 -26.74 -16.13
CA LEU A 57 8.35 -26.88 -15.56
C LEU A 57 9.22 -25.66 -15.85
N LEU A 58 9.24 -25.16 -17.09
CA LEU A 58 9.97 -23.94 -17.47
C LEU A 58 9.47 -22.73 -16.68
N THR A 59 8.15 -22.60 -16.51
CA THR A 59 7.55 -21.53 -15.70
C THR A 59 7.95 -21.67 -14.23
N PHE A 60 7.94 -22.88 -13.68
CA PHE A 60 8.41 -23.14 -12.31
C PHE A 60 9.89 -22.79 -12.13
N LEU A 61 10.78 -23.26 -13.00
CA LEU A 61 12.20 -22.97 -12.95
C LEU A 61 12.48 -21.47 -13.09
N SER A 62 11.73 -20.76 -13.94
CA SER A 62 11.86 -19.31 -14.11
C SER A 62 11.59 -18.51 -12.84
N VAL A 63 10.78 -19.04 -11.92
CA VAL A 63 10.46 -18.41 -10.64
C VAL A 63 11.37 -18.93 -9.54
N MET A 64 11.59 -20.25 -9.49
CA MET A 64 12.35 -20.90 -8.42
C MET A 64 13.84 -20.56 -8.49
N ALA A 65 14.47 -20.59 -9.67
CA ALA A 65 15.90 -20.30 -9.81
C ALA A 65 16.30 -18.92 -9.29
N PRO A 66 15.66 -17.80 -9.69
CA PRO A 66 15.98 -16.49 -9.12
C PRO A 66 15.63 -16.42 -7.63
N THR A 67 14.53 -17.04 -7.18
CA THR A 67 14.18 -17.08 -5.75
C THR A 67 15.30 -17.72 -4.91
N LEU A 68 15.83 -18.87 -5.37
CA LEU A 68 16.94 -19.55 -4.71
C LEU A 68 18.22 -18.72 -4.73
N VAL A 69 18.58 -18.12 -5.87
CA VAL A 69 19.76 -17.27 -5.98
C VAL A 69 19.67 -16.07 -5.03
N LEU A 70 18.52 -15.41 -4.98
CA LEU A 70 18.29 -14.27 -4.11
C LEU A 70 18.32 -14.67 -2.63
N ASN A 71 17.67 -15.77 -2.26
CA ASN A 71 17.72 -16.28 -0.89
C ASN A 71 19.15 -16.69 -0.51
N LEU A 72 19.92 -17.32 -1.41
CA LEU A 72 21.31 -17.68 -1.11
C LEU A 72 22.22 -16.45 -1.00
N ALA A 73 22.02 -15.43 -1.83
CA ALA A 73 22.86 -14.23 -1.84
C ALA A 73 22.54 -13.24 -0.72
N PHE A 74 21.25 -13.01 -0.44
CA PHE A 74 20.80 -11.93 0.44
C PHE A 74 20.20 -12.41 1.77
N SER A 75 20.11 -13.73 2.01
CA SER A 75 19.73 -14.27 3.32
C SER A 75 20.94 -14.66 4.15
N VAL A 76 20.82 -14.45 5.45
CA VAL A 76 21.77 -14.96 6.47
C VAL A 76 21.84 -16.48 6.48
N ALA A 77 20.74 -17.14 6.17
CA ALA A 77 20.70 -18.59 6.03
C ALA A 77 21.61 -19.10 4.88
N GLY A 78 21.93 -18.21 3.93
CA GLY A 78 22.94 -18.40 2.89
C GLY A 78 24.21 -17.55 3.16
N PHE A 79 24.62 -16.78 2.15
CA PHE A 79 25.83 -15.96 2.13
C PHE A 79 25.55 -14.46 2.38
N GLY A 80 24.44 -14.14 3.04
CA GLY A 80 24.00 -12.77 3.28
C GLY A 80 25.06 -11.88 3.93
N ASP A 81 25.59 -12.23 5.10
CA ASP A 81 26.66 -11.47 5.75
C ASP A 81 27.88 -11.19 4.84
N VAL A 82 28.36 -12.20 4.10
CA VAL A 82 29.52 -12.09 3.21
C VAL A 82 29.20 -11.15 2.07
N THR A 83 28.00 -11.30 1.50
CA THR A 83 27.52 -10.43 0.42
C THR A 83 27.32 -9.01 0.91
N TYR A 84 26.81 -8.81 2.12
CA TYR A 84 26.66 -7.49 2.74
C TYR A 84 28.03 -6.82 2.91
N LEU A 85 28.97 -7.49 3.57
CA LEU A 85 30.32 -6.96 3.81
C LEU A 85 31.04 -6.67 2.50
N PHE A 86 30.92 -7.56 1.50
CA PHE A 86 31.47 -7.33 0.18
C PHE A 86 30.87 -6.08 -0.51
N LEU A 87 29.56 -5.90 -0.43
CA LEU A 87 28.88 -4.74 -1.02
C LEU A 87 29.22 -3.44 -0.28
N GLU A 88 29.43 -3.51 1.04
CA GLU A 88 29.88 -2.38 1.85
C GLU A 88 31.33 -2.00 1.53
N ASP A 89 32.23 -2.98 1.42
CA ASP A 89 33.65 -2.79 1.11
C ASP A 89 33.89 -2.16 -0.26
N LEU A 90 32.98 -2.38 -1.21
CA LEU A 90 33.07 -1.80 -2.53
C LEU A 90 33.08 -0.26 -2.50
N LYS A 91 32.64 0.40 -1.42
CA LYS A 91 32.60 1.87 -1.18
C LYS A 91 32.06 2.73 -2.35
N TYR A 92 31.53 2.09 -3.39
CA TYR A 92 31.09 2.75 -4.59
C TYR A 92 29.76 3.44 -4.28
N PRO A 93 29.58 4.68 -4.74
CA PRO A 93 28.32 5.35 -4.55
C PRO A 93 27.25 4.66 -5.38
N TRP A 94 26.38 3.90 -4.71
CA TRP A 94 25.17 3.34 -5.30
C TRP A 94 24.36 4.40 -6.06
N TYR A 95 24.44 5.67 -5.63
CA TYR A 95 23.81 6.81 -6.29
C TYR A 95 24.34 7.02 -7.72
N ALA A 96 25.61 6.74 -8.02
CA ALA A 96 26.13 6.88 -9.39
C ALA A 96 25.49 5.87 -10.35
N ALA A 97 25.29 4.62 -9.90
CA ALA A 97 24.59 3.61 -10.69
C ALA A 97 23.09 3.94 -10.83
N ALA A 98 22.46 4.44 -9.75
CA ALA A 98 21.07 4.89 -9.77
C ALA A 98 20.86 6.09 -10.72
N ASP A 99 21.71 7.10 -10.63
CA ASP A 99 21.69 8.30 -11.46
C ASP A 99 21.96 7.97 -12.92
N ALA A 100 22.91 7.07 -13.21
CA ALA A 100 23.16 6.59 -14.57
C ALA A 100 21.94 5.84 -15.14
N CYS A 101 21.29 4.99 -14.34
CA CYS A 101 20.05 4.32 -14.73
C CYS A 101 18.93 5.33 -15.04
N LEU A 102 18.73 6.28 -14.13
CA LEU A 102 17.71 7.31 -14.26
C LEU A 102 17.97 8.17 -15.51
N LEU A 103 19.20 8.66 -15.68
CA LEU A 103 19.62 9.45 -16.82
C LEU A 103 19.40 8.69 -18.13
N LEU A 104 19.75 7.41 -18.19
CA LEU A 104 19.54 6.58 -19.38
C LEU A 104 18.05 6.43 -19.72
N CYS A 105 17.21 6.17 -18.72
CA CYS A 105 15.75 6.12 -18.88
C CYS A 105 15.19 7.46 -19.36
N LEU A 106 15.64 8.57 -18.77
CA LEU A 106 15.22 9.92 -19.12
C LEU A 106 15.64 10.27 -20.55
N LEU A 107 16.87 9.95 -20.95
CA LEU A 107 17.36 10.16 -22.32
C LEU A 107 16.54 9.37 -23.34
N LEU A 108 16.28 8.09 -23.08
CA LEU A 108 15.42 7.27 -23.95
C LEU A 108 14.01 7.88 -24.10
N TRP A 109 13.46 8.40 -23.02
CA TRP A 109 12.15 9.04 -23.04
C TRP A 109 12.15 10.39 -23.77
N MET A 110 13.14 11.26 -23.48
CA MET A 110 13.30 12.58 -24.11
C MET A 110 13.58 12.47 -25.62
N LEU A 111 14.28 11.41 -26.04
CA LEU A 111 14.57 11.15 -27.44
C LEU A 111 13.42 10.46 -28.20
N ASP A 112 12.28 10.24 -27.56
CA ASP A 112 11.15 9.50 -28.13
C ASP A 112 11.57 8.11 -28.63
N ALA A 113 12.41 7.38 -27.87
CA ALA A 113 12.93 6.07 -28.29
C ALA A 113 11.83 5.04 -28.59
N HIS A 114 10.64 5.19 -28.00
CA HIS A 114 9.48 4.37 -28.34
C HIS A 114 9.06 4.50 -29.83
N ARG A 115 9.32 5.64 -30.49
CA ARG A 115 9.00 5.90 -31.91
C ARG A 115 10.09 5.45 -32.87
N TRP A 116 11.22 4.95 -32.37
CA TRP A 116 12.30 4.48 -33.23
C TRP A 116 11.87 3.20 -33.94
N THR A 117 11.69 3.29 -35.26
CA THR A 117 11.26 2.18 -36.12
C THR A 117 12.41 1.51 -36.86
N LYS A 118 13.53 2.20 -37.09
CA LYS A 118 14.70 1.64 -37.78
C LYS A 118 15.33 0.51 -36.96
N SER A 119 15.62 -0.62 -37.60
CA SER A 119 16.09 -1.85 -36.92
C SER A 119 17.29 -1.63 -35.99
N TYR A 120 18.29 -0.86 -36.44
CA TYR A 120 19.47 -0.56 -35.60
C TYR A 120 19.10 0.27 -34.36
N MET A 121 18.17 1.23 -34.48
CA MET A 121 17.71 2.04 -33.34
C MET A 121 16.88 1.20 -32.36
N VAL A 122 16.10 0.24 -32.85
CA VAL A 122 15.37 -0.70 -32.00
C VAL A 122 16.33 -1.55 -31.17
N VAL A 123 17.44 -2.00 -31.77
CA VAL A 123 18.50 -2.73 -31.05
C VAL A 123 19.15 -1.84 -30.00
N VAL A 124 19.56 -0.62 -30.36
CA VAL A 124 20.13 0.36 -29.41
C VAL A 124 19.18 0.61 -28.23
N ARG A 125 17.89 0.84 -28.49
CA ARG A 125 16.87 1.00 -27.46
C ARG A 125 16.81 -0.19 -26.51
N ARG A 126 16.83 -1.42 -27.04
CA ARG A 126 16.79 -2.65 -26.22
C ARG A 126 18.05 -2.78 -25.36
N LEU A 127 19.22 -2.49 -25.91
CA LEU A 127 20.49 -2.49 -25.19
C LEU A 127 20.51 -1.44 -24.08
N CYS A 128 20.06 -0.21 -24.34
CA CYS A 128 19.98 0.83 -23.32
C CYS A 128 18.98 0.47 -22.21
N ILE A 129 17.83 -0.13 -22.54
CA ILE A 129 16.88 -0.60 -21.52
C ILE A 129 17.51 -1.72 -20.68
N ALA A 130 18.19 -2.68 -21.32
CA ALA A 130 18.88 -3.75 -20.60
C ALA A 130 19.98 -3.21 -19.68
N LEU A 131 20.76 -2.23 -20.14
CA LEU A 131 21.75 -1.53 -19.33
C LEU A 131 21.12 -0.78 -18.16
N ALA A 132 20.00 -0.09 -18.37
CA ALA A 132 19.28 0.59 -17.29
C ALA A 132 18.80 -0.40 -16.22
N VAL A 133 18.25 -1.55 -16.62
CA VAL A 133 17.86 -2.62 -15.68
C VAL A 133 19.05 -3.17 -14.91
N LEU A 134 20.20 -3.38 -15.58
CA LEU A 134 21.42 -3.82 -14.92
C LEU A 134 21.94 -2.77 -13.91
N LEU A 135 21.98 -1.50 -14.31
CA LEU A 135 22.38 -0.40 -13.43
C LEU A 135 21.45 -0.25 -12.22
N ALA A 136 20.14 -0.42 -12.42
CA ALA A 136 19.17 -0.44 -11.32
C ALA A 136 19.43 -1.61 -10.35
N ALA A 137 19.73 -2.80 -10.88
CA ALA A 137 20.05 -3.96 -10.05
C ALA A 137 21.35 -3.75 -9.24
N VAL A 138 22.39 -3.22 -9.89
CA VAL A 138 23.67 -2.87 -9.23
C VAL A 138 23.44 -1.80 -8.16
N ALA A 139 22.68 -0.75 -8.48
CA ALA A 139 22.34 0.30 -7.53
C ALA A 139 21.60 -0.25 -6.31
N CYS A 140 20.60 -1.12 -6.52
CA CYS A 140 19.84 -1.74 -5.43
C CYS A 140 20.73 -2.61 -4.53
N SER A 141 21.65 -3.37 -5.10
CA SER A 141 22.60 -4.18 -4.34
C SER A 141 23.58 -3.30 -3.54
N LEU A 142 24.16 -2.27 -4.15
CA LEU A 142 25.12 -1.38 -3.48
C LEU A 142 24.47 -0.47 -2.43
N ALA A 143 23.18 -0.16 -2.58
CA ALA A 143 22.45 0.71 -1.66
C ALA A 143 22.16 0.04 -0.30
N THR A 144 22.46 -1.24 -0.14
CA THR A 144 22.15 -2.07 1.03
C THR A 144 22.37 -1.39 2.39
N ARG A 145 23.49 -0.69 2.59
CA ARG A 145 23.82 -0.05 3.87
C ARG A 145 22.91 1.14 4.20
N VAL A 146 22.56 1.94 3.19
CA VAL A 146 21.77 3.17 3.34
C VAL A 146 20.28 2.91 3.14
N TYR A 147 19.96 1.91 2.34
CA TYR A 147 18.62 1.44 2.03
C TYR A 147 18.56 -0.08 2.22
N PRO A 148 18.38 -0.54 3.47
CA PRO A 148 18.23 -1.96 3.86
C PRO A 148 17.32 -2.79 2.94
N PHE A 149 16.27 -2.15 2.42
CA PHE A 149 15.22 -2.79 1.61
C PHE A 149 15.57 -2.91 0.12
N ALA A 150 16.65 -2.29 -0.36
CA ALA A 150 16.95 -2.25 -1.78
C ALA A 150 17.22 -3.64 -2.41
N PRO A 151 17.95 -4.56 -1.75
CA PRO A 151 18.07 -5.95 -2.21
C PRO A 151 16.72 -6.69 -2.28
N LEU A 152 15.82 -6.39 -1.33
CA LEU A 152 14.47 -6.96 -1.36
C LEU A 152 13.71 -6.52 -2.61
N GLN A 153 13.83 -5.24 -2.99
CA GLN A 153 13.24 -4.72 -4.23
C GLN A 153 13.78 -5.43 -5.47
N LEU A 154 15.09 -5.73 -5.51
CA LEU A 154 15.66 -6.52 -6.59
C LEU A 154 14.95 -7.88 -6.70
N GLY A 155 14.69 -8.54 -5.57
CA GLY A 155 13.96 -9.81 -5.57
C GLY A 155 12.51 -9.69 -6.05
N PHE A 156 11.81 -8.65 -5.61
CA PHE A 156 10.44 -8.35 -6.05
C PHE A 156 10.31 -8.19 -7.57
N TYR A 157 11.29 -7.58 -8.23
CA TYR A 157 11.23 -7.30 -9.66
C TYR A 157 11.91 -8.38 -10.52
N ALA A 158 12.97 -9.02 -10.03
CA ALA A 158 13.70 -10.03 -10.78
C ALA A 158 12.86 -11.28 -11.04
N ILE A 159 12.06 -11.73 -10.06
CA ILE A 159 11.26 -12.96 -10.18
C ILE A 159 10.11 -12.83 -11.21
N PRO A 160 9.31 -11.74 -11.24
CA PRO A 160 8.36 -11.53 -12.33
C PRO A 160 9.05 -11.30 -13.68
N ALA A 161 10.20 -10.63 -13.71
CA ALA A 161 10.93 -10.35 -14.93
C ALA A 161 11.47 -11.64 -15.58
N SER A 162 12.03 -12.56 -14.81
CA SER A 162 12.49 -13.86 -15.30
C SER A 162 11.35 -14.69 -15.88
N ALA A 163 10.21 -14.74 -15.19
CA ALA A 163 9.00 -15.41 -15.68
C ALA A 163 8.52 -14.81 -17.01
N PHE A 164 8.58 -13.49 -17.16
CA PHE A 164 8.22 -12.79 -18.39
C PHE A 164 9.19 -13.07 -19.54
N VAL A 165 10.49 -13.10 -19.28
CA VAL A 165 11.52 -13.45 -20.28
C VAL A 165 11.32 -14.88 -20.77
N VAL A 166 11.12 -15.83 -19.85
CA VAL A 166 10.88 -17.24 -20.18
C VAL A 166 9.58 -17.41 -20.98
N ARG A 167 8.50 -16.68 -20.61
CA ARG A 167 7.25 -16.66 -21.38
C ARG A 167 7.44 -16.21 -22.83
N ARG A 168 8.29 -15.20 -23.07
CA ARG A 168 8.51 -14.67 -24.41
C ARG A 168 9.45 -15.53 -25.26
N GLY A 169 10.39 -16.22 -24.64
CA GLY A 169 11.46 -16.93 -25.35
C GLY A 169 11.24 -18.44 -25.49
N LEU A 170 10.80 -19.11 -24.42
CA LEU A 170 10.96 -20.57 -24.28
C LEU A 170 9.65 -21.33 -24.09
N VAL A 171 8.65 -20.71 -23.45
CA VAL A 171 7.33 -21.34 -23.29
C VAL A 171 6.67 -21.37 -24.67
N THR A 172 5.95 -22.45 -24.97
CA THR A 172 5.02 -22.46 -26.11
C THR A 172 4.00 -21.32 -25.94
N ARG A 173 3.11 -21.01 -26.89
CA ARG A 173 2.17 -19.87 -26.73
C ARG A 173 0.82 -20.33 -26.17
N PRO A 174 0.70 -20.77 -24.89
CA PRO A 174 -0.58 -21.19 -24.36
C PRO A 174 -1.52 -19.97 -24.22
N PRO A 175 -2.83 -20.21 -24.14
CA PRO A 175 -3.79 -19.18 -23.79
C PRO A 175 -3.35 -18.46 -22.50
N ALA A 176 -3.45 -17.13 -22.49
CA ALA A 176 -3.05 -16.31 -21.34
C ALA A 176 -3.66 -16.77 -19.99
N PRO A 177 -4.92 -17.24 -19.92
CA PRO A 177 -5.51 -17.76 -18.67
C PRO A 177 -4.85 -19.04 -18.17
N ALA A 178 -4.42 -19.91 -19.08
CA ALA A 178 -3.75 -21.17 -18.73
C ALA A 178 -2.34 -20.89 -18.21
N TYR A 179 -1.60 -20.00 -18.88
CA TYR A 179 -0.30 -19.52 -18.41
C TYR A 179 -0.37 -18.87 -17.03
N MET A 180 -1.31 -17.95 -16.81
CA MET A 180 -1.44 -17.26 -15.52
C MET A 180 -1.82 -18.21 -14.38
N ARG A 181 -2.62 -19.25 -14.65
CA ARG A 181 -2.87 -20.34 -13.69
C ARG A 181 -1.61 -21.13 -13.37
N GLY A 182 -0.82 -21.48 -14.40
CA GLY A 182 0.46 -22.15 -14.25
C GLY A 182 1.45 -21.33 -13.43
N LEU A 183 1.65 -20.07 -13.80
CA LEU A 183 2.50 -19.11 -13.08
C LEU A 183 2.06 -18.94 -11.62
N SER A 184 0.77 -18.79 -11.36
CA SER A 184 0.24 -18.70 -9.99
C SER A 184 0.59 -19.92 -9.13
N ARG A 185 0.46 -21.13 -9.68
CA ARG A 185 0.85 -22.36 -8.97
C ARG A 185 2.36 -22.42 -8.73
N SER A 186 3.16 -22.12 -9.75
CA SER A 186 4.62 -22.10 -9.64
C SER A 186 5.11 -21.13 -8.58
N VAL A 187 4.54 -19.92 -8.56
CA VAL A 187 4.85 -18.89 -7.56
C VAL A 187 4.37 -19.32 -6.17
N ALA A 188 3.18 -19.90 -6.04
CA ALA A 188 2.68 -20.38 -4.74
C ALA A 188 3.57 -21.49 -4.16
N VAL A 189 4.07 -22.41 -5.00
CA VAL A 189 5.01 -23.46 -4.57
C VAL A 189 6.36 -22.84 -4.16
N ALA A 190 6.89 -21.90 -4.94
CA ALA A 190 8.12 -21.18 -4.58
C ALA A 190 7.97 -20.41 -3.26
N ALA A 191 6.82 -19.76 -3.05
CA ALA A 191 6.48 -19.08 -1.81
C ALA A 191 6.45 -20.06 -0.63
N ALA A 192 5.73 -21.18 -0.75
CA ALA A 192 5.64 -22.20 0.28
C ALA A 192 7.01 -22.77 0.64
N LEU A 193 7.86 -23.04 -0.36
CA LEU A 193 9.22 -23.53 -0.13
C LEU A 193 10.10 -22.48 0.56
N SER A 194 10.03 -21.21 0.17
CA SER A 194 10.78 -20.12 0.84
C SER A 194 10.35 -19.93 2.30
N LEU A 195 9.05 -19.94 2.56
CA LEU A 195 8.49 -19.82 3.92
C LEU A 195 8.82 -21.04 4.78
N THR A 196 8.74 -22.25 4.22
CA THR A 196 9.10 -23.49 4.91
C THR A 196 10.59 -23.53 5.20
N TYR A 197 11.43 -23.14 4.24
CA TYR A 197 12.87 -23.03 4.45
C TYR A 197 13.19 -22.06 5.58
N PHE A 198 12.57 -20.88 5.61
CA PHE A 198 12.76 -19.92 6.69
C PHE A 198 12.33 -20.49 8.05
N ALA A 199 11.15 -21.11 8.12
CA ALA A 199 10.65 -21.69 9.36
C ALA A 199 11.56 -22.82 9.88
N LEU A 200 12.01 -23.71 8.99
CA LEU A 200 12.96 -24.77 9.33
C LEU A 200 14.30 -24.19 9.76
N TRP A 201 14.80 -23.17 9.07
CA TRP A 201 16.06 -22.52 9.42
C TRP A 201 16.01 -21.91 10.82
N VAL A 202 14.95 -21.17 11.15
CA VAL A 202 14.80 -20.52 12.45
C VAL A 202 14.59 -21.54 13.59
N ALA A 203 13.79 -22.58 13.35
CA ALA A 203 13.30 -23.44 14.43
C ALA A 203 14.01 -24.79 14.60
N VAL A 204 14.65 -25.31 13.54
CA VAL A 204 15.08 -26.73 13.50
C VAL A 204 16.52 -26.90 13.02
N LEU A 205 16.93 -26.18 11.97
CA LEU A 205 18.23 -26.41 11.36
C LEU A 205 19.36 -25.81 12.21
N PRO A 206 20.50 -26.50 12.34
CA PRO A 206 21.67 -25.92 12.99
C PRO A 206 22.21 -24.74 12.17
N PRO A 207 22.95 -23.82 12.80
CA PRO A 207 23.64 -22.76 12.08
C PRO A 207 24.58 -23.36 11.00
N PRO A 208 24.69 -22.75 9.81
CA PRO A 208 25.56 -23.27 8.76
C PRO A 208 27.01 -23.31 9.23
N ALA A 209 27.78 -24.33 8.81
CA ALA A 209 29.19 -24.49 9.20
C ALA A 209 30.08 -23.28 8.80
N SER A 210 29.69 -22.52 7.78
CA SER A 210 30.33 -21.25 7.44
C SER A 210 30.23 -20.21 8.56
N ARG A 211 29.15 -20.24 9.36
CA ARG A 211 28.86 -19.27 10.42
C ARG A 211 29.57 -19.56 11.72
N LEU A 212 29.73 -20.84 12.04
CA LEU A 212 30.53 -21.29 13.18
C LEU A 212 31.96 -20.73 13.10
N ARG A 213 32.52 -20.67 11.88
CA ARG A 213 33.84 -20.06 11.63
C ARG A 213 33.90 -18.55 11.77
N THR A 214 32.76 -17.87 11.82
CA THR A 214 32.66 -16.40 11.91
C THR A 214 32.21 -15.90 13.28
N GLY A 215 32.15 -16.79 14.29
CA GLY A 215 31.79 -16.43 15.66
C GLY A 215 30.32 -16.67 16.02
N TRP A 216 29.58 -17.46 15.24
CA TRP A 216 28.25 -17.95 15.61
C TRP A 216 28.39 -19.20 16.50
N ASP A 217 27.69 -19.25 17.63
CA ASP A 217 27.76 -20.38 18.55
C ASP A 217 26.86 -21.55 18.10
N GLU A 218 27.32 -22.79 18.24
CA GLU A 218 26.55 -24.00 17.90
C GLU A 218 25.28 -24.15 18.76
N GLU A 219 25.29 -23.62 19.98
CA GLU A 219 24.16 -23.73 20.92
C GLU A 219 23.04 -22.72 20.63
N TRP A 220 23.29 -21.72 19.77
CA TRP A 220 22.30 -20.70 19.48
C TRP A 220 21.25 -21.19 18.49
N LEU A 221 19.98 -21.06 18.88
CA LEU A 221 18.88 -21.11 17.94
C LEU A 221 19.03 -19.96 16.92
N ASN A 222 18.69 -20.21 15.66
CA ASN A 222 18.68 -19.21 14.58
C ASN A 222 17.50 -18.25 14.71
N LEU A 223 17.23 -17.77 15.92
CA LEU A 223 16.07 -16.95 16.23
C LEU A 223 16.54 -15.52 16.45
N TRP A 224 15.87 -14.55 15.85
CA TRP A 224 16.25 -13.14 15.97
C TRP A 224 16.10 -12.66 17.41
N GLY A 225 17.20 -12.67 18.17
CA GLY A 225 17.25 -12.40 19.60
C GLY A 225 18.66 -12.02 20.04
N GLY A 226 18.84 -11.77 21.34
CA GLY A 226 20.09 -11.24 21.92
C GLY A 226 21.39 -11.81 21.35
N PRO A 227 21.59 -13.15 21.31
CA PRO A 227 22.83 -13.74 20.79
C PRO A 227 23.04 -13.48 19.29
N VAL A 228 22.00 -13.64 18.48
CA VAL A 228 22.06 -13.36 17.03
C VAL A 228 22.29 -11.88 16.76
N LYS A 229 21.66 -10.99 17.54
CA LYS A 229 21.89 -9.55 17.47
C LYS A 229 23.33 -9.20 17.81
N ALA A 230 23.87 -9.73 18.92
CA ALA A 230 25.25 -9.54 19.33
C ALA A 230 26.26 -10.04 18.28
N TYR A 231 25.95 -11.13 17.58
CA TYR A 231 26.75 -11.55 16.43
C TYR A 231 26.75 -10.51 15.32
N TRP A 232 25.60 -9.94 14.96
CA TRP A 232 25.54 -8.87 13.96
C TRP A 232 26.26 -7.61 14.42
N GLU A 233 26.14 -7.26 15.70
CA GLU A 233 26.86 -6.14 16.31
C GLU A 233 28.38 -6.35 16.18
N GLY A 234 28.89 -7.53 16.56
CA GLY A 234 30.31 -7.84 16.44
C GLY A 234 30.80 -8.02 15.00
N ARG A 235 29.96 -8.55 14.10
CA ARG A 235 30.34 -8.87 12.72
C ARG A 235 30.31 -7.66 11.80
N LEU A 236 29.30 -6.80 11.94
CA LEU A 236 29.16 -5.59 11.14
C LEU A 236 29.71 -4.34 11.84
N GLY A 237 30.02 -4.43 13.14
CA GLY A 237 30.42 -3.26 13.93
C GLY A 237 29.27 -2.28 14.16
N CYS A 238 28.04 -2.77 14.17
CA CYS A 238 26.84 -1.92 14.28
C CYS A 238 26.33 -1.94 15.72
N GLU A 239 26.32 -0.79 16.39
CA GLU A 239 25.81 -0.72 17.77
C GLU A 239 24.26 -0.84 17.80
N PRO A 240 23.68 -1.50 18.81
CA PRO A 240 22.23 -1.56 18.97
C PRO A 240 21.66 -0.15 19.16
N PHE A 241 20.36 0.02 18.84
CA PHE A 241 19.66 1.29 18.99
C PHE A 241 19.75 1.80 20.44
N ASN A 242 20.68 2.71 20.69
CA ASN A 242 20.68 3.59 21.84
C ASN A 242 20.08 4.93 21.38
N ALA A 243 19.40 5.67 22.25
CA ALA A 243 18.85 6.98 21.91
C ALA A 243 19.93 8.00 21.49
N THR A 244 21.21 7.65 21.69
CA THR A 244 22.42 8.37 21.28
C THR A 244 23.12 7.80 20.03
N ALA A 245 22.62 6.71 19.43
CA ALA A 245 23.21 6.09 18.26
C ALA A 245 23.19 7.07 17.07
N SER A 246 24.29 7.11 16.31
CA SER A 246 24.37 7.95 15.11
C SER A 246 23.36 7.46 14.08
N TYR A 247 22.77 8.38 13.30
CA TYR A 247 21.82 8.04 12.23
C TYR A 247 22.36 6.93 11.30
N ASN A 248 23.67 6.88 11.09
CA ASN A 248 24.34 5.89 10.25
C ASN A 248 24.38 4.46 10.85
N ASP A 249 24.26 4.31 12.18
CA ASP A 249 24.31 3.01 12.86
C ASP A 249 22.92 2.35 12.86
N ILE A 250 21.85 3.17 12.86
CA ILE A 250 20.45 2.74 12.78
C ILE A 250 20.18 1.96 11.48
N ASP A 251 20.71 2.45 10.35
CA ASP A 251 20.48 1.84 9.03
C ASP A 251 21.12 0.45 8.90
N CYS A 252 22.25 0.21 9.57
CA CYS A 252 22.93 -1.08 9.53
C CYS A 252 22.14 -2.18 10.25
N TYR A 253 21.57 -1.86 11.41
CA TYR A 253 20.77 -2.82 12.17
C TYR A 253 19.50 -3.21 11.42
N ASP A 254 18.84 -2.24 10.78
CA ASP A 254 17.70 -2.48 9.91
C ASP A 254 18.09 -3.35 8.69
N ALA A 255 19.29 -3.18 8.14
CA ALA A 255 19.83 -4.06 7.11
C ALA A 255 20.01 -5.49 7.61
N ALA A 256 20.65 -5.69 8.76
CA ALA A 256 20.81 -7.01 9.37
C ALA A 256 19.46 -7.70 9.59
N PHE A 257 18.46 -6.97 10.10
CA PHE A 257 17.10 -7.45 10.26
C PHE A 257 16.47 -7.86 8.92
N CYS A 258 16.54 -7.01 7.90
CA CYS A 258 15.96 -7.29 6.58
C CYS A 258 16.57 -8.51 5.91
N TRP A 259 17.89 -8.69 6.07
CA TRP A 259 18.64 -9.79 5.48
C TRP A 259 18.37 -11.10 6.23
N PHE A 260 18.22 -11.04 7.55
CA PHE A 260 17.79 -12.18 8.35
C PHE A 260 16.40 -12.66 7.92
N PHE A 261 15.44 -11.73 7.81
CA PHE A 261 14.06 -12.04 7.40
C PHE A 261 13.87 -12.13 5.87
N PHE A 262 14.94 -12.07 5.07
CA PHE A 262 14.83 -12.00 3.61
C PHE A 262 13.99 -13.13 3.00
N PRO A 263 14.19 -14.43 3.34
CA PRO A 263 13.38 -15.52 2.77
C PRO A 263 11.91 -15.46 3.18
N LEU A 264 11.61 -14.94 4.37
CA LEU A 264 10.24 -14.68 4.83
C LEU A 264 9.61 -13.57 3.99
N LEU A 265 10.30 -12.44 3.84
CA LEU A 265 9.82 -11.28 3.09
C LEU A 265 9.59 -11.62 1.61
N VAL A 266 10.53 -12.32 0.96
CA VAL A 266 10.36 -12.83 -0.40
C VAL A 266 9.21 -13.84 -0.48
N GLY A 267 9.11 -14.76 0.49
CA GLY A 267 8.03 -15.74 0.56
C GLY A 267 6.63 -15.10 0.61
N ILE A 268 6.41 -14.14 1.53
CA ILE A 268 5.16 -13.38 1.65
C ILE A 268 4.83 -12.64 0.35
N SER A 269 5.85 -12.03 -0.26
CA SER A 269 5.73 -11.29 -1.51
C SER A 269 5.28 -12.18 -2.68
N LEU A 270 5.83 -13.40 -2.74
CA LEU A 270 5.42 -14.41 -3.72
C LEU A 270 3.99 -14.91 -3.45
N VAL A 271 3.54 -15.03 -2.20
CA VAL A 271 2.13 -15.35 -1.92
C VAL A 271 1.20 -14.29 -2.53
N VAL A 272 1.51 -13.01 -2.30
CA VAL A 272 0.73 -11.89 -2.87
C VAL A 272 0.75 -11.96 -4.40
N PHE A 273 1.92 -12.16 -5.00
CA PHE A 273 2.05 -12.31 -6.45
C PHE A 273 1.27 -13.50 -7.01
N ALA A 274 1.25 -14.64 -6.31
CA ALA A 274 0.49 -15.83 -6.69
C ALA A 274 -1.02 -15.58 -6.66
N VAL A 275 -1.53 -14.87 -5.65
CA VAL A 275 -2.95 -14.49 -5.54
C VAL A 275 -3.34 -13.57 -6.69
N VAL A 276 -2.52 -12.55 -6.98
CA VAL A 276 -2.76 -11.62 -8.09
C VAL A 276 -2.78 -12.35 -9.43
N CYS A 277 -1.80 -13.23 -9.69
CA CYS A 277 -1.77 -14.06 -10.90
C CYS A 277 -3.00 -14.98 -11.00
N ARG A 278 -3.48 -15.54 -9.88
CA ARG A 278 -4.69 -16.38 -9.85
C ARG A 278 -5.94 -15.59 -10.18
N PHE A 279 -6.06 -14.39 -9.63
CA PHE A 279 -7.16 -13.48 -9.92
C PHE A 279 -7.16 -13.12 -11.41
N LEU A 280 -6.02 -12.70 -11.94
CA LEU A 280 -5.87 -12.34 -13.34
C LEU A 280 -6.15 -13.51 -14.28
N ALA A 281 -5.80 -14.74 -13.89
CA ALA A 281 -6.13 -15.92 -14.67
C ALA A 281 -7.64 -16.19 -14.76
N ARG A 282 -8.41 -15.84 -13.71
CA ARG A 282 -9.88 -15.89 -13.75
C ARG A 282 -10.44 -14.79 -14.64
N VAL A 283 -9.89 -13.59 -14.54
CA VAL A 283 -10.28 -12.43 -15.35
C VAL A 283 -10.10 -12.71 -16.84
N LEU A 284 -8.92 -13.20 -17.22
CA LEU A 284 -8.61 -13.49 -18.62
C LEU A 284 -9.39 -14.69 -19.16
N ALA A 285 -9.97 -15.53 -18.30
CA ALA A 285 -10.82 -16.65 -18.69
C ALA A 285 -12.26 -16.23 -19.00
N SER A 286 -12.65 -14.98 -18.75
CA SER A 286 -13.94 -14.45 -19.20
C SER A 286 -14.01 -14.43 -20.73
N GLU A 287 -15.19 -14.74 -21.27
CA GLU A 287 -15.44 -14.86 -22.71
C GLU A 287 -15.46 -13.50 -23.43
N THR A 288 -15.56 -12.37 -22.71
CA THR A 288 -15.62 -11.03 -23.32
C THR A 288 -14.45 -10.13 -22.92
N ASN A 289 -13.86 -9.45 -23.91
CA ASN A 289 -12.74 -8.51 -23.70
C ASN A 289 -13.12 -7.35 -22.75
N ALA A 290 -14.39 -6.92 -22.75
CA ALA A 290 -14.86 -5.84 -21.89
C ALA A 290 -14.87 -6.23 -20.39
N GLU A 291 -15.22 -7.47 -20.07
CA GLU A 291 -15.14 -7.98 -18.70
C GLU A 291 -13.70 -8.14 -18.22
N ALA A 292 -12.81 -8.57 -19.13
CA ALA A 292 -11.39 -8.68 -18.84
C ALA A 292 -10.76 -7.31 -18.49
N ASP A 293 -11.08 -6.27 -19.27
CA ASP A 293 -10.64 -4.91 -19.04
C ASP A 293 -11.17 -4.34 -17.71
N ALA A 294 -12.48 -4.52 -17.45
CA ALA A 294 -13.12 -4.05 -16.22
C ALA A 294 -12.51 -4.71 -14.98
N ALA A 295 -12.22 -6.01 -15.04
CA ALA A 295 -11.68 -6.71 -13.89
C ALA A 295 -10.17 -6.47 -13.67
N ALA A 296 -9.40 -6.15 -14.70
CA ALA A 296 -8.02 -5.67 -14.53
C ALA A 296 -7.96 -4.27 -13.89
N VAL A 297 -8.90 -3.38 -14.25
CA VAL A 297 -9.08 -2.09 -13.56
C VAL A 297 -9.44 -2.31 -12.10
N LYS A 298 -10.37 -3.24 -11.81
CA LYS A 298 -10.70 -3.61 -10.42
C LYS A 298 -9.50 -4.15 -9.65
N LEU A 299 -8.67 -5.01 -10.26
CA LEU A 299 -7.45 -5.52 -9.65
C LEU A 299 -6.48 -4.38 -9.29
N PHE A 300 -6.24 -3.46 -10.22
CA PHE A 300 -5.33 -2.35 -9.99
C PHE A 300 -5.84 -1.39 -8.90
N VAL A 301 -7.12 -1.03 -8.95
CA VAL A 301 -7.77 -0.20 -7.94
C VAL A 301 -7.79 -0.91 -6.58
N GLY A 302 -8.02 -2.22 -6.56
CA GLY A 302 -7.94 -3.05 -5.36
C GLY A 302 -6.53 -3.05 -4.76
N ALA A 303 -5.48 -3.18 -5.59
CA ALA A 303 -4.09 -3.11 -5.15
C ALA A 303 -3.74 -1.72 -4.58
N ILE A 304 -4.19 -0.63 -5.21
CA ILE A 304 -4.04 0.73 -4.66
C ILE A 304 -4.78 0.86 -3.32
N SER A 305 -5.99 0.30 -3.22
CA SER A 305 -6.80 0.40 -2.00
C SER A 305 -6.14 -0.35 -0.84
N VAL A 306 -5.64 -1.56 -1.08
CA VAL A 306 -4.88 -2.35 -0.10
C VAL A 306 -3.58 -1.64 0.27
N ALA A 307 -2.86 -1.09 -0.71
CA ALA A 307 -1.63 -0.35 -0.46
C ALA A 307 -1.87 0.91 0.38
N GLY A 308 -2.88 1.71 0.04
CA GLY A 308 -3.26 2.90 0.81
C GLY A 308 -3.66 2.54 2.25
N LEU A 309 -4.36 1.43 2.43
CA LEU A 309 -4.70 0.92 3.74
C LEU A 309 -3.48 0.43 4.51
N GLY A 310 -2.58 -0.30 3.87
CA GLY A 310 -1.32 -0.72 4.47
C GLY A 310 -0.41 0.46 4.83
N MET A 311 -0.41 1.53 4.03
CA MET A 311 0.26 2.80 4.37
C MET A 311 -0.34 3.46 5.61
N TYR A 312 -1.68 3.40 5.78
CA TYR A 312 -2.33 3.86 7.02
C TYR A 312 -1.91 3.01 8.22
N VAL A 313 -1.82 1.68 8.07
CA VAL A 313 -1.32 0.80 9.11
C VAL A 313 0.14 1.14 9.46
N ALA A 314 1.00 1.31 8.45
CA ALA A 314 2.39 1.74 8.62
C ALA A 314 2.49 3.05 9.41
N ALA A 315 1.75 4.08 9.00
CA ALA A 315 1.72 5.36 9.70
C ALA A 315 1.24 5.23 11.16
N SER A 316 0.31 4.32 11.44
CA SER A 316 -0.22 4.09 12.79
C SER A 316 0.79 3.41 13.72
N ILE A 317 1.73 2.63 13.19
CA ILE A 317 2.78 1.95 13.97
C ILE A 317 4.10 2.72 14.04
N ALA A 318 4.25 3.78 13.23
CA ALA A 318 5.45 4.61 13.21
C ALA A 318 5.80 5.20 14.59
N GLY A 319 4.80 5.37 15.47
CA GLY A 319 5.00 5.80 16.86
C GLY A 319 5.58 4.73 17.81
N ALA A 320 5.52 3.45 17.44
CA ALA A 320 6.08 2.33 18.21
C ALA A 320 7.46 1.88 17.68
N GLY A 321 7.72 2.07 16.38
CA GLY A 321 9.02 1.82 15.77
C GLY A 321 9.06 2.29 14.31
N MET A 322 10.00 3.18 13.97
CA MET A 322 10.08 3.77 12.63
C MET A 322 10.52 2.75 11.56
N GLY A 323 11.50 1.88 11.86
CA GLY A 323 12.01 0.89 10.89
C GLY A 323 10.93 -0.06 10.36
N LEU A 324 10.06 -0.56 11.23
CA LEU A 324 8.97 -1.46 10.84
C LEU A 324 7.87 -0.77 10.03
N SER A 325 7.56 0.50 10.35
CA SER A 325 6.68 1.34 9.51
C SER A 325 7.23 1.50 8.10
N HIS A 326 8.55 1.71 7.97
CA HIS A 326 9.19 1.79 6.65
C HIS A 326 9.11 0.48 5.88
N ILE A 327 9.30 -0.68 6.53
CA ILE A 327 9.14 -2.01 5.90
C ILE A 327 7.74 -2.15 5.28
N VAL A 328 6.70 -1.89 6.08
CA VAL A 328 5.31 -2.01 5.60
C VAL A 328 5.05 -1.04 4.45
N SER A 329 5.55 0.20 4.56
CA SER A 329 5.39 1.21 3.51
C SER A 329 6.02 0.80 2.18
N VAL A 330 7.26 0.29 2.22
CA VAL A 330 7.97 -0.20 1.03
C VAL A 330 7.25 -1.41 0.43
N ALA A 331 6.77 -2.34 1.25
CA ALA A 331 5.99 -3.48 0.79
C ALA A 331 4.70 -3.06 0.06
N MET A 332 3.97 -2.06 0.60
CA MET A 332 2.77 -1.52 -0.04
C MET A 332 3.07 -0.81 -1.36
N LEU A 333 4.18 -0.08 -1.45
CA LEU A 333 4.61 0.54 -2.70
C LEU A 333 4.97 -0.53 -3.76
N ASN A 334 5.68 -1.58 -3.35
CA ASN A 334 6.01 -2.71 -4.23
C ASN A 334 4.76 -3.45 -4.71
N LEU A 335 3.71 -3.57 -3.89
CA LEU A 335 2.42 -4.13 -4.32
C LEU A 335 1.81 -3.31 -5.48
N VAL A 336 1.80 -1.98 -5.38
CA VAL A 336 1.29 -1.11 -6.45
C VAL A 336 2.14 -1.23 -7.71
N ALA A 337 3.47 -1.23 -7.55
CA ALA A 337 4.38 -1.39 -8.68
C ALA A 337 4.22 -2.76 -9.38
N ALA A 338 4.09 -3.85 -8.62
CA ALA A 338 3.83 -5.18 -9.16
C ALA A 338 2.48 -5.25 -9.89
N ALA A 339 1.43 -4.65 -9.33
CA ALA A 339 0.13 -4.56 -9.99
C ALA A 339 0.22 -3.78 -11.33
N LEU A 340 0.94 -2.66 -11.36
CA LEU A 340 1.18 -1.89 -12.59
C LEU A 340 1.93 -2.72 -13.65
N LEU A 341 3.02 -3.39 -13.25
CA LEU A 341 3.83 -4.21 -14.15
C LEU A 341 3.02 -5.36 -14.74
N LEU A 342 2.20 -6.02 -13.92
CA LEU A 342 1.33 -7.10 -14.35
C LEU A 342 0.23 -6.63 -15.29
N VAL A 343 -0.48 -5.56 -14.95
CA VAL A 343 -1.55 -5.00 -15.80
C VAL A 343 -0.97 -4.53 -17.14
N ARG A 344 0.17 -3.84 -17.12
CA ARG A 344 0.89 -3.47 -18.35
C ARG A 344 1.32 -4.69 -19.16
N GLY A 345 1.85 -5.72 -18.50
CA GLY A 345 2.34 -6.94 -19.15
C GLY A 345 1.24 -7.83 -19.74
N THR A 346 -0.02 -7.62 -19.35
CA THR A 346 -1.16 -8.43 -19.79
C THR A 346 -2.08 -7.72 -20.77
N LEU A 347 -2.52 -6.50 -20.46
CA LEU A 347 -3.44 -5.73 -21.31
C LEU A 347 -2.75 -4.75 -22.26
N GLY A 348 -1.51 -4.35 -21.93
CA GLY A 348 -0.86 -3.22 -22.56
C GLY A 348 -1.31 -1.88 -21.99
N TRP A 349 -0.47 -0.86 -22.14
CA TRP A 349 -0.70 0.46 -21.53
C TRP A 349 -1.91 1.18 -22.12
N GLU A 350 -2.16 1.07 -23.42
CA GLU A 350 -3.22 1.80 -24.10
C GLU A 350 -4.62 1.29 -23.76
N THR A 351 -4.79 -0.03 -23.72
CA THR A 351 -6.06 -0.65 -23.31
C THR A 351 -6.35 -0.34 -21.85
N PHE A 352 -5.35 -0.49 -20.99
CA PHE A 352 -5.49 -0.14 -19.58
C PHE A 352 -5.81 1.35 -19.36
N ALA A 353 -5.11 2.26 -20.05
CA ALA A 353 -5.36 3.69 -19.94
C ALA A 353 -6.79 4.05 -20.40
N ARG A 354 -7.30 3.42 -21.45
CA ARG A 354 -8.69 3.57 -21.90
C ARG A 354 -9.68 3.03 -20.86
N ALA A 355 -9.48 1.81 -20.38
CA ALA A 355 -10.35 1.20 -19.38
C ALA A 355 -10.39 2.01 -18.06
N MET A 356 -9.24 2.53 -17.62
CA MET A 356 -9.15 3.45 -16.49
C MET A 356 -9.88 4.77 -16.77
N ALA A 357 -9.68 5.37 -17.95
CA ALA A 357 -10.36 6.60 -18.33
C ALA A 357 -11.88 6.42 -18.36
N GLU A 358 -12.38 5.26 -18.76
CA GLU A 358 -13.82 4.96 -18.83
C GLU A 358 -14.43 4.57 -17.47
N ALA A 359 -13.60 4.24 -16.47
CA ALA A 359 -14.09 3.87 -15.15
C ALA A 359 -14.94 4.99 -14.52
N ALA A 360 -16.13 4.63 -14.01
CA ALA A 360 -17.13 5.59 -13.55
C ALA A 360 -16.64 6.54 -12.43
N TRP A 361 -15.70 6.10 -11.59
CA TRP A 361 -15.11 6.94 -10.54
C TRP A 361 -14.06 7.91 -11.11
N VAL A 362 -13.27 7.50 -12.11
CA VAL A 362 -12.33 8.36 -12.84
C VAL A 362 -13.10 9.42 -13.61
N GLN A 363 -14.13 9.01 -14.35
CA GLN A 363 -15.02 9.94 -15.06
C GLN A 363 -15.72 10.93 -14.13
N ARG A 364 -16.05 10.54 -12.89
CA ARG A 364 -16.58 11.47 -11.89
C ARG A 364 -15.50 12.46 -11.44
N GLY A 365 -14.29 11.99 -11.13
CA GLY A 365 -13.15 12.83 -10.75
C GLY A 365 -12.77 13.83 -11.86
N LEU A 366 -12.65 13.34 -13.10
CA LEU A 366 -12.38 14.16 -14.28
C LEU A 366 -13.48 15.20 -14.48
N ARG A 367 -14.76 14.83 -14.34
CA ARG A 367 -15.86 15.81 -14.39
C ARG A 367 -15.74 16.90 -13.33
N TYR A 368 -15.32 16.59 -12.10
CA TYR A 368 -15.07 17.62 -11.08
C TYR A 368 -13.92 18.54 -11.48
N ILE A 369 -12.82 17.99 -12.01
CA ILE A 369 -11.67 18.77 -12.49
C ILE A 369 -12.06 19.66 -13.68
N GLU A 370 -12.76 19.10 -14.67
CA GLU A 370 -13.24 19.80 -15.87
C GLU A 370 -14.31 20.85 -15.55
N SER A 371 -15.16 20.61 -14.54
CA SER A 371 -16.12 21.60 -14.04
C SER A 371 -15.47 22.77 -13.30
N GLY A 372 -14.14 22.76 -13.14
CA GLY A 372 -13.40 23.80 -12.44
C GLY A 372 -13.61 23.77 -10.93
N TYR A 373 -13.97 22.63 -10.34
CA TYR A 373 -14.13 22.53 -8.89
C TYR A 373 -12.79 22.69 -8.17
N GLU A 374 -12.56 23.89 -7.67
CA GLU A 374 -11.25 24.38 -7.24
C GLU A 374 -10.61 23.57 -6.11
N TRP A 375 -11.41 22.99 -5.20
CA TRP A 375 -10.90 22.12 -4.13
C TRP A 375 -10.31 20.81 -4.66
N CYS A 376 -10.90 20.24 -5.72
CA CYS A 376 -10.38 19.02 -6.32
C CYS A 376 -9.07 19.32 -7.07
N VAL A 377 -9.02 20.42 -7.81
CA VAL A 377 -7.80 20.88 -8.48
C VAL A 377 -6.70 21.19 -7.46
N ALA A 378 -7.04 21.89 -6.35
CA ALA A 378 -6.11 22.16 -5.26
C ALA A 378 -5.57 20.86 -4.63
N LEU A 379 -6.43 19.87 -4.37
CA LEU A 379 -6.00 18.58 -3.83
C LEU A 379 -5.06 17.83 -4.78
N VAL A 380 -5.36 17.82 -6.08
CA VAL A 380 -4.50 17.22 -7.11
C VAL A 380 -3.13 17.91 -7.15
N ILE A 381 -3.09 19.23 -7.02
CA ILE A 381 -1.84 19.98 -6.93
C ILE A 381 -1.11 19.65 -5.63
N CYS A 382 -1.77 19.66 -4.46
CA CYS A 382 -1.13 19.33 -3.18
C CYS A 382 -0.46 17.94 -3.19
N VAL A 383 -1.18 16.92 -3.67
CA VAL A 383 -0.66 15.54 -3.74
C VAL A 383 0.35 15.38 -4.88
N GLY A 384 0.17 16.11 -5.97
CA GLY A 384 0.88 15.92 -7.21
C GLY A 384 1.98 16.94 -7.50
N VAL A 385 2.23 17.97 -6.70
CA VAL A 385 3.07 19.11 -7.11
C VAL A 385 4.46 18.68 -7.55
N LEU A 386 5.13 17.80 -6.79
CA LEU A 386 6.46 17.29 -7.14
C LEU A 386 6.41 16.40 -8.40
N PRO A 387 5.55 15.37 -8.49
CA PRO A 387 5.36 14.60 -9.72
C PRO A 387 4.97 15.45 -10.95
N LEU A 388 4.09 16.42 -10.78
CA LEU A 388 3.58 17.30 -11.84
C LEU A 388 4.66 18.27 -12.32
N LEU A 389 5.45 18.83 -11.40
CA LEU A 389 6.59 19.68 -11.73
C LEU A 389 7.65 18.86 -12.47
N ALA A 390 8.01 17.69 -11.96
CA ALA A 390 8.93 16.78 -12.64
C ALA A 390 8.41 16.43 -14.04
N TYR A 391 7.13 16.07 -14.15
CA TYR A 391 6.50 15.78 -15.44
C TYR A 391 6.51 16.99 -16.40
N ALA A 392 6.24 18.20 -15.91
CA ALA A 392 6.27 19.43 -16.69
C ALA A 392 7.69 19.75 -17.19
N LEU A 393 8.71 19.61 -16.33
CA LEU A 393 10.11 19.77 -16.70
C LEU A 393 10.54 18.75 -17.76
N LEU A 394 10.11 17.49 -17.59
CA LEU A 394 10.34 16.45 -18.58
C LEU A 394 9.68 16.79 -19.91
N LEU A 395 8.42 17.25 -19.92
CA LEU A 395 7.75 17.68 -21.14
C LEU A 395 8.45 18.86 -21.82
N ALA A 396 8.92 19.84 -21.06
CA ALA A 396 9.68 20.97 -21.58
C ALA A 396 11.01 20.50 -22.21
N GLY A 397 11.75 19.64 -21.52
CA GLY A 397 12.98 19.03 -22.04
C GLY A 397 12.71 18.23 -23.32
N LYS A 398 11.63 17.45 -23.36
CA LYS A 398 11.21 16.69 -24.53
C LYS A 398 10.84 17.59 -25.72
N GLN A 399 10.20 18.73 -25.47
CA GLN A 399 9.92 19.70 -26.52
C GLN A 399 11.20 20.37 -27.03
N ALA A 400 12.14 20.70 -26.13
CA ALA A 400 13.45 21.24 -26.49
C ALA A 400 14.26 20.27 -27.37
N THR A 401 14.28 18.96 -27.07
CA THR A 401 14.97 17.97 -27.93
C THR A 401 14.32 17.82 -29.30
N ARG A 402 13.00 18.02 -29.42
CA ARG A 402 12.30 18.00 -30.72
C ARG A 402 12.61 19.24 -31.54
N TRP A 403 12.78 20.39 -30.89
CA TRP A 403 13.22 21.63 -31.52
C TRP A 403 14.64 21.50 -32.06
N LEU A 404 15.58 21.03 -31.23
CA LEU A 404 16.98 20.80 -31.64
C LEU A 404 17.12 19.80 -32.80
N ARG A 405 16.22 18.82 -32.91
CA ARG A 405 16.21 17.83 -34.00
C ARG A 405 15.50 18.30 -35.27
N GLY A 406 14.98 19.54 -35.32
CA GLY A 406 14.23 20.06 -36.46
C GLY A 406 12.93 19.29 -36.77
N SER A 407 12.46 18.45 -35.86
CA SER A 407 11.27 17.59 -36.06
C SER A 407 9.95 18.27 -35.71
N SER A 408 9.98 19.52 -35.23
CA SER A 408 8.75 20.24 -34.89
C SER A 408 8.12 20.88 -36.13
N LYS A 409 7.19 20.17 -36.77
CA LYS A 409 6.13 20.80 -37.57
C LYS A 409 4.95 21.32 -36.71
N ALA A 410 5.05 21.34 -35.37
CA ALA A 410 3.91 21.61 -34.50
C ALA A 410 4.20 22.70 -33.43
N SER A 411 3.51 23.83 -33.62
CA SER A 411 3.39 25.04 -32.79
C SER A 411 4.63 25.95 -32.70
N ARG A 412 4.47 27.16 -33.26
CA ARG A 412 5.29 28.33 -32.99
C ARG A 412 5.27 28.62 -31.48
N GLY A 413 6.41 28.51 -30.79
CA GLY A 413 6.71 29.28 -29.58
C GLY A 413 6.30 28.74 -28.19
N GLY A 414 5.78 27.52 -28.04
CA GLY A 414 5.39 26.99 -26.72
C GLY A 414 6.48 26.22 -25.95
N ILE A 415 6.54 26.37 -24.62
CA ILE A 415 7.41 25.58 -23.71
C ILE A 415 6.96 24.10 -23.62
N VAL A 416 5.68 23.83 -23.90
CA VAL A 416 5.07 22.50 -23.75
C VAL A 416 4.63 21.95 -25.11
N THR A 417 4.54 20.63 -25.23
CA THR A 417 4.00 19.95 -26.42
C THR A 417 2.55 20.40 -26.72
N ALA A 418 2.18 20.50 -28.00
CA ALA A 418 0.86 20.98 -28.45
C ALA A 418 -0.32 20.24 -27.78
N GLU A 419 -0.21 18.92 -27.62
CA GLU A 419 -1.21 18.10 -26.92
C GLU A 419 -1.43 18.55 -25.46
N THR A 420 -0.36 18.89 -24.76
CA THR A 420 -0.44 19.34 -23.37
C THR A 420 -0.93 20.77 -23.28
N HIS A 421 -0.57 21.63 -24.24
CA HIS A 421 -1.09 22.99 -24.31
C HIS A 421 -2.62 22.99 -24.50
N GLU A 422 -3.15 22.10 -25.34
CA GLU A 422 -4.60 21.92 -25.50
C GLU A 422 -5.28 21.42 -24.21
N ARG A 423 -4.63 20.53 -23.45
CA ARG A 423 -5.17 20.03 -22.17
C ARG A 423 -5.13 21.09 -21.06
N LEU A 424 -4.07 21.91 -21.00
CA LEU A 424 -3.91 22.99 -20.03
C LEU A 424 -4.89 24.14 -20.29
N THR A 425 -5.12 24.50 -21.55
CA THR A 425 -6.05 25.58 -21.92
C THR A 425 -7.52 25.24 -21.63
N LYS A 426 -7.86 23.94 -21.51
CA LYS A 426 -9.19 23.48 -21.10
C LYS A 426 -9.46 23.64 -19.59
N LEU A 427 -8.43 23.84 -18.77
CA LEU A 427 -8.59 24.11 -17.33
C LEU A 427 -8.95 25.59 -17.11
N SER A 428 -10.25 25.91 -17.18
CA SER A 428 -10.77 27.23 -16.81
C SER A 428 -10.97 27.32 -15.29
N VAL A 429 -9.88 27.56 -14.55
CA VAL A 429 -9.91 27.69 -13.08
C VAL A 429 -9.37 29.04 -12.62
N HIS A 430 -9.92 29.55 -11.52
CA HIS A 430 -9.40 30.76 -10.89
C HIS A 430 -8.17 30.41 -10.03
N TRP A 431 -6.99 30.53 -10.63
CA TRP A 431 -5.71 30.14 -10.01
C TRP A 431 -5.43 30.81 -8.65
N GLY A 432 -5.87 32.05 -8.44
CA GLY A 432 -5.74 32.70 -7.14
C GLY A 432 -6.44 31.92 -6.02
N SER A 433 -7.70 31.53 -6.25
CA SER A 433 -8.48 30.73 -5.31
C SER A 433 -7.95 29.30 -5.14
N VAL A 434 -7.47 28.67 -6.22
CA VAL A 434 -6.81 27.35 -6.15
C VAL A 434 -5.55 27.43 -5.29
N CYS A 435 -4.68 28.43 -5.50
CA CYS A 435 -3.48 28.62 -4.70
C CYS A 435 -3.78 28.88 -3.23
N SER A 436 -4.80 29.67 -2.90
CA SER A 436 -5.24 29.87 -1.51
C SER A 436 -5.73 28.57 -0.87
N LYS A 437 -6.48 27.74 -1.61
CA LYS A 437 -6.94 26.42 -1.14
C LYS A 437 -5.79 25.44 -0.97
N VAL A 438 -4.81 25.43 -1.88
CA VAL A 438 -3.57 24.66 -1.75
C VAL A 438 -2.83 25.06 -0.48
N ALA A 439 -2.64 26.36 -0.23
CA ALA A 439 -2.01 26.86 0.98
C ALA A 439 -2.74 26.39 2.25
N LEU A 440 -4.09 26.43 2.25
CA LEU A 440 -4.88 25.94 3.37
C LEU A 440 -4.74 24.43 3.58
N LEU A 441 -4.76 23.64 2.50
CA LEU A 441 -4.56 22.19 2.57
C LEU A 441 -3.16 21.84 3.08
N CYS A 442 -2.12 22.54 2.61
CA CYS A 442 -0.75 22.37 3.08
C CYS A 442 -0.59 22.77 4.56
N GLN A 443 -1.20 23.89 4.99
CA GLN A 443 -1.19 24.31 6.38
C GLN A 443 -1.94 23.31 7.26
N GLY A 444 -3.09 22.81 6.80
CA GLY A 444 -3.83 21.74 7.46
C GLY A 444 -3.00 20.46 7.59
N TYR A 445 -2.35 20.03 6.51
CA TYR A 445 -1.45 18.88 6.53
C TYR A 445 -0.28 19.08 7.49
N LEU A 446 0.40 20.22 7.47
CA LEU A 446 1.54 20.50 8.35
C LEU A 446 1.10 20.56 9.82
N CYS A 447 -0.04 21.18 10.10
CA CYS A 447 -0.64 21.18 11.44
C CYS A 447 -0.94 19.74 11.90
N MET A 448 -1.56 18.92 11.06
CA MET A 448 -1.94 17.56 11.44
C MET A 448 -0.76 16.57 11.52
N SER A 449 0.16 16.62 10.55
CA SER A 449 1.27 15.66 10.42
C SER A 449 2.50 16.02 11.24
N VAL A 450 2.81 17.31 11.37
CA VAL A 450 3.99 17.76 12.12
C VAL A 450 3.57 18.17 13.51
N VAL A 451 2.64 19.13 13.62
CA VAL A 451 2.28 19.67 14.93
C VAL A 451 1.57 18.61 15.76
N VAL A 452 0.44 18.07 15.32
CA VAL A 452 -0.32 17.09 16.12
C VAL A 452 0.46 15.79 16.30
N ALA A 453 0.93 15.14 15.23
CA ALA A 453 1.53 13.81 15.37
C ALA A 453 2.85 13.81 16.18
N LYS A 454 3.76 14.77 15.94
CA LYS A 454 5.01 14.84 16.72
C LYS A 454 4.77 15.35 18.13
N PHE A 455 3.89 16.34 18.31
CA PHE A 455 3.53 16.80 19.64
C PHE A 455 2.92 15.69 20.47
N VAL A 456 2.03 14.85 19.92
CA VAL A 456 1.43 13.73 20.66
C VAL A 456 2.49 12.77 21.16
N VAL A 457 3.50 12.42 20.37
CA VAL A 457 4.60 11.56 20.82
C VAL A 457 5.38 12.22 21.96
N VAL A 458 5.83 13.47 21.77
CA VAL A 458 6.58 14.21 22.79
C VAL A 458 5.76 14.39 24.07
N PHE A 459 4.48 14.70 23.92
CA PHE A 459 3.53 14.88 25.00
C PHE A 459 3.31 13.58 25.77
N LEU A 460 3.15 12.44 25.09
CA LEU A 460 3.01 11.14 25.75
C LEU A 460 4.29 10.73 26.49
N CYS A 461 5.47 11.03 25.93
CA CYS A 461 6.76 10.83 26.63
C CYS A 461 6.89 11.73 27.86
N TRP A 462 6.55 13.01 27.74
CA TRP A 462 6.54 13.94 28.88
C TRP A 462 5.54 13.52 29.96
N LEU A 463 4.33 13.13 29.55
CA LEU A 463 3.30 12.62 30.45
C LEU A 463 3.79 11.39 31.20
N SER A 464 4.49 10.47 30.52
CA SER A 464 5.13 9.32 31.16
C SER A 464 6.02 9.71 32.33
N ALA A 465 6.91 10.67 32.11
CA ALA A 465 7.85 11.14 33.12
C ALA A 465 7.14 11.80 34.32
N VAL A 466 6.07 12.55 34.07
CA VAL A 466 5.27 13.20 35.13
C VAL A 466 4.49 12.17 35.95
N LEU A 467 4.00 11.10 35.31
CA LEU A 467 3.18 10.08 35.96
C LEU A 467 4.00 9.09 36.80
N ALA A 468 5.31 8.97 36.58
CA ALA A 468 6.18 7.97 37.23
C ALA A 468 6.21 8.06 38.77
N GLY A 469 5.94 9.23 39.36
CA GLY A 469 5.94 9.43 40.81
C GLY A 469 4.55 9.40 41.46
N LEU A 470 3.48 9.13 40.70
CA LEU A 470 2.10 9.22 41.19
C LEU A 470 1.55 7.86 41.60
N PRO A 471 0.60 7.80 42.55
CA PRO A 471 -0.06 6.55 42.90
C PRO A 471 -0.81 5.97 41.70
N LEU A 472 -0.79 4.64 41.56
CA LEU A 472 -1.33 3.90 40.41
C LEU A 472 -2.76 4.35 40.02
N GLY A 473 -3.64 4.55 41.00
CA GLY A 473 -5.02 5.00 40.73
C GLY A 473 -5.10 6.36 40.03
N LEU A 474 -4.20 7.29 40.37
CA LEU A 474 -4.12 8.59 39.73
C LEU A 474 -3.51 8.48 38.33
N VAL A 475 -2.51 7.61 38.13
CA VAL A 475 -1.93 7.31 36.82
C VAL A 475 -3.00 6.78 35.86
N VAL A 476 -3.80 5.80 36.30
CA VAL A 476 -4.91 5.23 35.51
C VAL A 476 -5.95 6.30 35.17
N LEU A 477 -6.35 7.13 36.14
CA LEU A 477 -7.35 8.18 35.92
C LEU A 477 -6.85 9.23 34.91
N LEU A 478 -5.63 9.73 35.09
CA LEU A 478 -5.04 10.73 34.20
C LEU A 478 -4.84 10.17 32.79
N PHE A 479 -4.41 8.91 32.67
CA PHE A 479 -4.29 8.23 31.39
C PHE A 479 -5.65 8.09 30.69
N LEU A 480 -6.70 7.70 31.41
CA LEU A 480 -8.06 7.59 30.86
C LEU A 480 -8.57 8.94 30.34
N LEU A 481 -8.47 10.00 31.14
CA LEU A 481 -8.93 11.34 30.76
C LEU A 481 -8.18 11.85 29.52
N GLN A 482 -6.85 11.71 29.53
CA GLN A 482 -6.02 12.17 28.44
C GLN A 482 -6.26 11.35 27.17
N GLY A 483 -6.31 10.03 27.27
CA GLY A 483 -6.55 9.17 26.11
C GLY A 483 -7.93 9.43 25.49
N ILE A 484 -8.97 9.70 26.29
CA ILE A 484 -10.27 10.12 25.76
C ILE A 484 -10.12 11.38 24.89
N VAL A 485 -9.39 12.40 25.35
CA VAL A 485 -9.14 13.61 24.56
C VAL A 485 -8.41 13.27 23.25
N LEU A 486 -7.38 12.44 23.31
CA LEU A 486 -6.61 12.02 22.13
C LEU A 486 -7.50 11.29 21.11
N PHE A 487 -8.35 10.36 21.55
CA PHE A 487 -9.27 9.66 20.66
C PHE A 487 -10.38 10.56 20.09
N LEU A 488 -10.72 11.69 20.72
CA LEU A 488 -11.69 12.63 20.16
C LEU A 488 -11.11 13.47 19.01
N VAL A 489 -9.78 13.49 18.85
CA VAL A 489 -9.11 14.17 17.74
C VAL A 489 -9.06 13.25 16.50
N PRO A 490 -9.61 13.67 15.34
CA PRO A 490 -9.75 12.82 14.15
C PRO A 490 -8.44 12.24 13.59
N VAL A 491 -7.32 12.90 13.88
CA VAL A 491 -6.01 12.64 13.26
C VAL A 491 -5.16 11.67 14.07
N ILE A 492 -5.48 11.47 15.34
CA ILE A 492 -4.65 10.66 16.22
C ILE A 492 -5.03 9.18 16.06
N PRO A 493 -4.11 8.32 15.58
CA PRO A 493 -4.37 6.89 15.50
C PRO A 493 -4.46 6.29 16.91
N GLY A 494 -5.28 5.25 17.09
CA GLY A 494 -5.47 4.61 18.39
C GLY A 494 -4.28 3.76 18.85
N ILE A 495 -3.51 3.19 17.92
CA ILE A 495 -2.42 2.24 18.21
C ILE A 495 -1.35 2.85 19.14
N PRO A 496 -0.82 4.08 18.91
CA PRO A 496 0.12 4.69 19.85
C PRO A 496 -0.41 4.84 21.26
N VAL A 497 -1.72 5.07 21.44
CA VAL A 497 -2.33 5.15 22.77
C VAL A 497 -2.34 3.78 23.46
N TYR A 498 -2.61 2.70 22.74
CA TYR A 498 -2.56 1.34 23.29
C TYR A 498 -1.13 0.91 23.64
N VAL A 499 -0.15 1.18 22.78
CA VAL A 499 1.27 0.94 23.07
C VAL A 499 1.71 1.72 24.31
N CYS A 500 1.32 3.00 24.39
CA CYS A 500 1.60 3.85 25.54
C CYS A 500 0.96 3.33 26.83
N SER A 501 -0.26 2.78 26.76
CA SER A 501 -0.88 2.15 27.94
C SER A 501 -0.07 0.97 28.48
N GLY A 502 0.52 0.17 27.58
CA GLY A 502 1.39 -0.95 27.95
C GLY A 502 2.65 -0.49 28.67
N VAL A 503 3.33 0.51 28.11
CA VAL A 503 4.53 1.10 28.71
C VAL A 503 4.20 1.71 30.09
N LEU A 504 3.20 2.59 30.15
CA LEU A 504 2.89 3.39 31.34
C LEU A 504 2.31 2.55 32.48
N LEU A 505 1.26 1.79 32.19
CA LEU A 505 0.50 1.12 33.25
C LEU A 505 1.18 -0.15 33.72
N THR A 506 1.97 -0.82 32.86
CA THR A 506 2.81 -1.92 33.33
C THR A 506 3.98 -1.39 34.14
N GLY A 507 4.65 -0.33 33.69
CA GLY A 507 5.72 0.33 34.45
C GLY A 507 5.26 0.86 35.81
N ALA A 508 4.06 1.41 35.92
CA ALA A 508 3.51 1.92 37.18
C ALA A 508 3.10 0.84 38.20
N VAL A 509 2.97 -0.42 37.77
CA VAL A 509 2.65 -1.57 38.65
C VAL A 509 3.92 -2.27 39.14
N MET A 510 4.98 -2.25 38.34
CA MET A 510 6.26 -2.85 38.67
C MET A 510 7.06 -1.95 39.63
N SER A 511 7.84 -2.56 40.52
CA SER A 511 8.78 -1.80 41.36
C SER A 511 10.04 -1.41 40.58
N GLU A 512 10.74 -0.37 41.02
CA GLU A 512 12.02 0.03 40.40
C GLU A 512 13.06 -1.11 40.41
N GLU A 513 13.08 -1.91 41.48
CA GLU A 513 13.93 -3.11 41.59
C GLU A 513 13.56 -4.16 40.54
N GLU A 514 12.27 -4.39 40.31
CA GLU A 514 11.79 -5.32 39.29
C GLU A 514 12.10 -4.81 37.87
N LEU A 515 12.04 -3.51 37.61
CA LEU A 515 12.43 -2.95 36.31
C LEU A 515 13.95 -3.08 36.06
N ALA A 516 14.77 -2.95 37.11
CA ALA A 516 16.23 -3.05 37.01
C ALA A 516 16.74 -4.50 36.95
N ASP A 517 15.94 -5.48 37.34
CA ASP A 517 16.32 -6.89 37.35
C ASP A 517 16.61 -7.42 35.92
N PRO A 518 17.84 -7.90 35.63
CA PRO A 518 18.21 -8.41 34.32
C PRO A 518 17.71 -9.84 34.05
N THR A 519 17.04 -10.50 35.02
CA THR A 519 16.61 -11.90 34.83
C THR A 519 15.62 -12.04 33.67
N PRO A 520 15.63 -13.18 32.95
CA PRO A 520 14.71 -13.40 31.83
C PRO A 520 13.25 -13.56 32.28
N HIS A 521 12.99 -13.88 33.54
CA HIS A 521 11.66 -14.18 34.06
C HIS A 521 10.87 -12.92 34.41
N ALA A 522 9.68 -12.76 33.82
CA ALA A 522 8.77 -11.68 34.21
C ALA A 522 8.24 -11.88 35.64
N PRO A 523 8.28 -10.84 36.50
CA PRO A 523 7.66 -10.89 37.81
C PRO A 523 6.12 -10.97 37.68
N PRO A 524 5.38 -11.44 38.70
CA PRO A 524 3.92 -11.45 38.68
C PRO A 524 3.29 -10.06 38.49
N SER A 525 3.94 -9.01 39.00
CA SER A 525 3.53 -7.60 38.84
C SER A 525 3.50 -7.17 37.38
N TYR A 526 4.41 -7.69 36.53
CA TYR A 526 4.41 -7.45 35.09
C TYR A 526 3.10 -7.93 34.45
N TRP A 527 2.71 -9.17 34.69
CA TRP A 527 1.48 -9.74 34.09
C TRP A 527 0.22 -9.05 34.59
N LEU A 528 0.20 -8.66 35.87
CA LEU A 528 -0.88 -7.85 36.43
C LEU A 528 -0.95 -6.47 35.75
N GLY A 529 0.22 -5.84 35.53
CA GLY A 529 0.35 -4.58 34.80
C GLY A 529 -0.15 -4.66 33.36
N VAL A 530 0.19 -5.74 32.64
CA VAL A 530 -0.32 -5.99 31.28
C VAL A 530 -1.85 -6.14 31.29
N ALA A 531 -2.39 -6.95 32.20
CA ALA A 531 -3.84 -7.17 32.31
C ALA A 531 -4.59 -5.88 32.63
N LEU A 532 -4.05 -5.06 33.55
CA LEU A 532 -4.57 -3.74 33.87
C LEU A 532 -4.52 -2.83 32.64
N ALA A 533 -3.37 -2.76 31.94
CA ALA A 533 -3.19 -1.93 30.77
C ALA A 533 -4.19 -2.25 29.66
N VAL A 534 -4.38 -3.53 29.34
CA VAL A 534 -5.36 -4.00 28.35
C VAL A 534 -6.78 -3.63 28.76
N SER A 535 -7.12 -3.81 30.04
CA SER A 535 -8.45 -3.51 30.57
C SER A 535 -8.76 -2.01 30.49
N VAL A 536 -7.80 -1.17 30.89
CA VAL A 536 -7.91 0.29 30.83
C VAL A 536 -7.99 0.76 29.39
N ALA A 537 -7.16 0.24 28.48
CA ALA A 537 -7.21 0.58 27.06
C ALA A 537 -8.55 0.19 26.40
N CYS A 538 -9.10 -0.98 26.74
CA CYS A 538 -10.44 -1.38 26.29
C CYS A 538 -11.53 -0.44 26.81
N LEU A 539 -11.50 -0.10 28.11
CA LEU A 539 -12.45 0.84 28.70
C LEU A 539 -12.38 2.20 27.99
N LEU A 540 -11.17 2.71 27.81
CA LEU A 540 -10.89 3.97 27.12
C LEU A 540 -11.46 3.95 25.70
N LYS A 541 -11.23 2.87 24.96
CA LYS A 541 -11.78 2.67 23.62
C LYS A 541 -13.32 2.69 23.60
N PHE A 542 -13.98 1.99 24.52
CA PHE A 542 -15.45 2.00 24.58
C PHE A 542 -16.00 3.37 24.95
N CYS A 543 -15.38 4.08 25.91
CA CYS A 543 -15.73 5.46 26.24
C CYS A 543 -15.59 6.38 25.02
N ALA A 544 -14.49 6.27 24.28
CA ALA A 544 -14.27 7.03 23.06
C ALA A 544 -15.36 6.76 22.01
N ILE A 545 -15.72 5.48 21.76
CA ILE A 545 -16.80 5.12 20.82
C ILE A 545 -18.12 5.78 21.22
N VAL A 546 -18.49 5.73 22.52
CA VAL A 546 -19.72 6.37 23.00
C VAL A 546 -19.71 7.87 22.73
N LEU A 547 -18.63 8.56 23.10
CA LEU A 547 -18.53 10.01 22.93
C LEU A 547 -18.51 10.42 21.45
N GLN A 548 -17.71 9.73 20.63
CA GLN A 548 -17.64 9.96 19.19
C GLN A 548 -18.99 9.72 18.51
N GLN A 549 -19.71 8.66 18.88
CA GLN A 549 -21.01 8.34 18.28
C GLN A 549 -22.12 9.26 18.77
N GLN A 550 -22.25 9.45 20.08
CA GLN A 550 -23.38 10.15 20.70
C GLN A 550 -23.23 11.67 20.69
N VAL A 551 -22.03 12.17 21.00
CA VAL A 551 -21.80 13.62 21.11
C VAL A 551 -21.49 14.18 19.74
N ILE A 552 -20.47 13.65 19.06
CA ILE A 552 -19.99 14.20 17.79
C ILE A 552 -20.88 13.73 16.63
N GLY A 553 -21.04 12.42 16.47
CA GLY A 553 -21.71 11.82 15.32
C GLY A 553 -23.19 12.20 15.20
N ARG A 554 -23.97 12.13 16.27
CA ARG A 554 -25.38 12.55 16.25
C ARG A 554 -25.54 14.05 16.03
N TRP A 555 -24.69 14.87 16.66
CA TRP A 555 -24.70 16.31 16.45
C TRP A 555 -24.38 16.67 14.99
N MET A 556 -23.34 16.06 14.42
CA MET A 556 -22.98 16.23 13.00
C MET A 556 -24.08 15.70 12.07
N GLY A 557 -24.72 14.57 12.42
CA GLY A 557 -25.81 13.96 11.67
C GLY A 557 -27.08 14.81 11.59
N SER A 558 -27.26 15.76 12.50
CA SER A 558 -28.38 16.72 12.43
C SER A 558 -28.24 17.71 11.26
N ARG A 559 -27.03 17.90 10.71
CA ARG A 559 -26.74 18.87 9.65
C ARG A 559 -26.79 18.22 8.27
N ILE A 560 -27.66 18.73 7.41
CA ILE A 560 -27.84 18.22 6.03
C ILE A 560 -26.54 18.34 5.22
N GLU A 561 -25.82 19.44 5.38
CA GLU A 561 -24.54 19.70 4.70
C GLU A 561 -23.50 18.62 5.02
N ILE A 562 -23.39 18.22 6.29
CA ILE A 562 -22.46 17.17 6.72
C ILE A 562 -22.89 15.81 6.16
N ARG A 563 -24.19 15.49 6.20
CA ARG A 563 -24.70 14.26 5.61
C ARG A 563 -24.45 14.18 4.10
N ALA A 564 -24.57 15.30 3.40
CA ALA A 564 -24.23 15.42 1.99
C ALA A 564 -22.72 15.24 1.75
N ALA A 565 -21.88 15.88 2.57
CA ALA A 565 -20.43 15.75 2.50
C ALA A 565 -19.94 14.31 2.77
N CYS A 566 -20.52 13.62 3.75
CA CYS A 566 -20.26 12.21 4.05
C CYS A 566 -20.90 11.25 3.03
N GLN A 567 -21.64 11.76 2.04
CA GLN A 567 -22.34 10.98 1.02
C GLN A 567 -23.16 9.83 1.61
N THR A 568 -24.01 10.11 2.62
CA THR A 568 -24.78 9.07 3.33
C THR A 568 -25.69 8.23 2.43
N ASN A 569 -25.98 8.72 1.22
CA ASN A 569 -26.83 8.04 0.23
C ASN A 569 -26.03 7.26 -0.83
N SER A 570 -24.69 7.24 -0.76
CA SER A 570 -23.85 6.43 -1.65
C SER A 570 -24.07 4.93 -1.42
N SER A 571 -23.85 4.10 -2.45
CA SER A 571 -23.96 2.63 -2.32
C SER A 571 -23.04 2.09 -1.22
N PHE A 572 -21.82 2.62 -1.12
CA PHE A 572 -20.87 2.30 -0.05
C PHE A 572 -21.42 2.53 1.35
N ILE A 573 -21.91 3.75 1.66
CA ILE A 573 -22.38 4.09 3.02
C ILE A 573 -23.70 3.39 3.33
N ARG A 574 -24.57 3.17 2.33
CA ARG A 574 -25.80 2.38 2.50
C ARG A 574 -25.50 0.92 2.79
N ALA A 575 -24.55 0.32 2.09
CA ALA A 575 -24.07 -1.03 2.35
C ALA A 575 -23.47 -1.15 3.76
N ALA A 576 -22.64 -0.18 4.18
CA ALA A 576 -22.13 -0.12 5.55
C ALA A 576 -23.27 -0.03 6.58
N ARG A 577 -24.27 0.82 6.35
CA ARG A 577 -25.45 0.92 7.21
C ARG A 577 -26.20 -0.41 7.30
N PHE A 578 -26.39 -1.09 6.18
CA PHE A 578 -27.05 -2.40 6.13
C PHE A 578 -26.30 -3.43 6.98
N VAL A 579 -24.99 -3.59 6.77
CA VAL A 579 -24.14 -4.51 7.54
C VAL A 579 -24.17 -4.19 9.03
N LEU A 580 -24.05 -2.91 9.40
CA LEU A 580 -24.04 -2.47 10.80
C LEU A 580 -25.42 -2.61 11.48
N THR A 581 -26.52 -2.66 10.72
CA THR A 581 -27.88 -2.80 11.28
C THR A 581 -28.26 -4.26 11.56
N GLN A 582 -27.51 -5.23 11.02
CA GLN A 582 -27.75 -6.66 11.27
C GLN A 582 -27.82 -6.99 12.77
N ARG A 583 -28.59 -8.01 13.15
CA ARG A 583 -28.72 -8.42 14.57
C ARG A 583 -27.47 -9.19 15.02
N GLY A 584 -27.08 -9.02 16.28
CA GLY A 584 -25.92 -9.69 16.88
C GLY A 584 -24.56 -9.12 16.49
N CYS A 585 -23.50 -9.86 16.80
CA CYS A 585 -22.11 -9.58 16.43
C CYS A 585 -21.76 -10.42 15.19
N THR A 586 -22.25 -10.01 14.03
CA THR A 586 -21.91 -10.67 12.77
C THR A 586 -20.47 -10.34 12.39
N PHE A 587 -19.78 -11.27 11.72
CA PHE A 587 -18.42 -11.04 11.23
C PHE A 587 -18.31 -9.72 10.45
N GLY A 588 -19.28 -9.45 9.56
CA GLY A 588 -19.33 -8.22 8.78
C GLY A 588 -19.39 -6.95 9.63
N LYS A 589 -20.21 -6.95 10.68
CA LYS A 589 -20.27 -5.81 11.62
C LYS A 589 -18.96 -5.61 12.35
N THR A 590 -18.36 -6.70 12.85
CA THR A 590 -17.09 -6.67 13.58
C THR A 590 -15.96 -6.09 12.73
N VAL A 591 -15.78 -6.59 11.50
CA VAL A 591 -14.69 -6.10 10.65
C VAL A 591 -14.91 -4.66 10.23
N VAL A 592 -16.16 -4.21 10.04
CA VAL A 592 -16.43 -2.78 9.78
C VAL A 592 -16.08 -1.91 10.98
N LEU A 593 -16.46 -2.31 12.19
CA LEU A 593 -16.24 -1.51 13.40
C LEU A 593 -14.79 -1.54 13.90
N CYS A 594 -14.08 -2.64 13.71
CA CYS A 594 -12.70 -2.82 14.19
C CYS A 594 -11.63 -2.61 13.09
N GLY A 595 -12.01 -2.73 11.82
CA GLY A 595 -11.10 -2.55 10.68
C GLY A 595 -11.17 -1.16 10.04
N GLY A 596 -12.25 -0.41 10.26
CA GLY A 596 -12.34 0.99 9.83
C GLY A 596 -11.46 1.90 10.70
N PRO A 597 -11.07 3.09 10.21
CA PRO A 597 -10.34 4.05 11.04
C PRO A 597 -11.21 4.52 12.21
N ASP A 598 -10.62 4.56 13.41
CA ASP A 598 -11.34 4.63 14.68
C ASP A 598 -12.35 5.78 14.80
N TRP A 599 -11.87 7.01 14.62
CA TRP A 599 -12.69 8.21 14.73
C TRP A 599 -13.78 8.30 13.65
N PRO A 600 -13.46 8.21 12.34
CA PRO A 600 -14.50 8.38 11.31
C PRO A 600 -15.52 7.25 11.34
N THR A 601 -15.14 6.03 11.72
CA THR A 601 -16.09 4.91 11.83
C THR A 601 -17.12 5.19 12.93
N SER A 602 -16.67 5.53 14.14
CA SER A 602 -17.56 5.78 15.27
C SER A 602 -18.45 7.01 15.05
N VAL A 603 -17.90 8.11 14.52
CA VAL A 603 -18.66 9.31 14.17
C VAL A 603 -19.69 9.01 13.08
N LEU A 604 -19.33 8.25 12.04
CA LEU A 604 -20.24 7.84 10.98
C LEU A 604 -21.41 7.02 11.54
N THR A 605 -21.18 6.11 12.50
CA THR A 605 -22.28 5.37 13.12
C THR A 605 -23.29 6.30 13.81
N GLY A 606 -22.83 7.43 14.36
CA GLY A 606 -23.66 8.47 14.93
C GLY A 606 -24.41 9.28 13.87
N ILE A 607 -23.74 9.66 12.78
CA ILE A 607 -24.35 10.35 11.63
C ILE A 607 -25.47 9.51 11.01
N LEU A 608 -25.30 8.19 10.95
CA LEU A 608 -26.29 7.24 10.45
C LEU A 608 -27.42 6.91 11.44
N GLY A 609 -27.35 7.44 12.66
CA GLY A 609 -28.35 7.23 13.71
C GLY A 609 -28.39 5.79 14.24
N LEU A 610 -27.27 5.07 14.22
CA LEU A 610 -27.19 3.69 14.70
C LEU A 610 -27.25 3.63 16.25
N SER A 611 -27.67 2.50 16.79
CA SER A 611 -27.79 2.30 18.24
C SER A 611 -26.42 2.05 18.90
N CYS A 612 -26.06 2.88 19.89
CA CYS A 612 -24.78 2.78 20.61
C CYS A 612 -24.50 1.38 21.18
N PRO A 613 -25.43 0.73 21.90
CA PRO A 613 -25.13 -0.55 22.54
C PRO A 613 -24.80 -1.65 21.53
N LYS A 614 -25.46 -1.65 20.36
CA LYS A 614 -25.14 -2.62 19.29
C LYS A 614 -23.78 -2.34 18.63
N MET A 615 -23.36 -1.09 18.56
CA MET A 615 -22.04 -0.72 18.04
C MET A 615 -20.96 -1.12 19.03
N LEU A 616 -21.12 -0.81 20.31
CA LEU A 616 -20.21 -1.26 21.36
C LEU A 616 -20.06 -2.78 21.39
N PHE A 617 -21.18 -3.52 21.32
CA PHE A 617 -21.15 -4.98 21.28
C PHE A 617 -20.42 -5.52 20.03
N GLY A 618 -20.63 -4.90 18.87
CA GLY A 618 -19.91 -5.24 17.64
C GLY A 618 -18.42 -4.87 17.67
N SER A 619 -18.03 -3.91 18.52
CA SER A 619 -16.64 -3.50 18.72
C SER A 619 -15.89 -4.32 19.77
N ILE A 620 -16.53 -5.21 20.52
CA ILE A 620 -15.85 -6.05 21.55
C ILE A 620 -14.59 -6.75 21.01
N PRO A 621 -14.59 -7.32 19.78
CA PRO A 621 -13.40 -7.98 19.24
C PRO A 621 -12.19 -7.06 18.99
N VAL A 622 -12.32 -5.73 19.16
CA VAL A 622 -11.18 -4.80 19.14
C VAL A 622 -10.12 -5.15 20.18
N VAL A 623 -10.47 -5.90 21.23
CA VAL A 623 -9.51 -6.45 22.18
C VAL A 623 -8.40 -7.27 21.51
N LEU A 624 -8.68 -7.92 20.38
CA LEU A 624 -7.68 -8.67 19.59
C LEU A 624 -6.62 -7.77 18.95
N LEU A 625 -6.90 -6.47 18.82
CA LEU A 625 -5.95 -5.45 18.40
C LEU A 625 -5.28 -4.80 19.62
N ILE A 626 -6.05 -4.46 20.65
CA ILE A 626 -5.56 -3.77 21.85
C ILE A 626 -4.56 -4.65 22.61
N LEU A 627 -4.84 -5.94 22.78
CA LEU A 627 -4.00 -6.87 23.53
C LEU A 627 -2.57 -6.92 22.96
N PRO A 628 -2.33 -7.25 21.67
CA PRO A 628 -0.97 -7.27 21.15
C PRO A 628 -0.33 -5.87 21.10
N SER A 629 -1.10 -4.80 20.89
CA SER A 629 -0.56 -3.43 20.94
C SER A 629 -0.04 -3.06 22.33
N THR A 630 -0.81 -3.40 23.36
CA THR A 630 -0.47 -3.12 24.76
C THR A 630 0.66 -4.03 25.22
N ALA A 631 0.58 -5.32 24.92
CA ALA A 631 1.62 -6.29 25.25
C ALA A 631 2.96 -5.97 24.58
N MET A 632 2.94 -5.41 23.35
CA MET A 632 4.14 -4.86 22.71
C MET A 632 4.74 -3.73 23.56
N GLY A 633 3.94 -2.74 23.94
CA GLY A 633 4.39 -1.64 24.80
C GLY A 633 4.95 -2.13 26.13
N SER A 634 4.27 -3.07 26.77
CA SER A 634 4.75 -3.71 27.99
C SER A 634 6.03 -4.52 27.76
N ALA A 635 6.20 -5.19 26.62
CA ALA A 635 7.44 -5.91 26.32
C ALA A 635 8.64 -4.97 26.07
N LEU A 636 8.40 -3.75 25.56
CA LEU A 636 9.45 -2.75 25.36
C LEU A 636 10.11 -2.30 26.67
N ILE A 637 9.38 -2.25 27.79
CA ILE A 637 9.99 -1.92 29.09
C ILE A 637 10.89 -3.06 29.60
N MET A 638 10.70 -4.27 29.07
CA MET A 638 11.49 -5.46 29.40
C MET A 638 12.61 -5.71 28.37
N ALA A 639 12.79 -4.84 27.37
CA ALA A 639 13.70 -5.04 26.23
C ALA A 639 15.15 -5.41 26.64
N ASN A 640 15.63 -4.87 27.77
CA ASN A 640 16.97 -5.16 28.30
C ASN A 640 17.13 -6.61 28.80
N ARG A 641 16.04 -7.36 28.96
CA ARG A 641 16.06 -8.75 29.41
C ARG A 641 16.13 -9.70 28.20
N PRO A 642 16.91 -10.80 28.28
CA PRO A 642 17.01 -11.75 27.19
C PRO A 642 15.65 -12.28 26.72
N GLY A 643 15.37 -12.16 25.41
CA GLY A 643 14.17 -12.69 24.77
C GLY A 643 12.95 -11.74 24.73
N TRP A 644 12.96 -10.63 25.46
CA TRP A 644 11.82 -9.70 25.50
C TRP A 644 11.71 -8.81 24.25
N ASP A 645 12.83 -8.52 23.60
CA ASP A 645 12.84 -7.90 22.26
C ASP A 645 12.10 -8.73 21.21
N LEU A 646 12.27 -10.05 21.28
CA LEU A 646 11.56 -10.97 20.41
C LEU A 646 10.07 -10.96 20.74
N ALA A 647 9.71 -10.97 22.03
CA ALA A 647 8.32 -10.86 22.46
C ALA A 647 7.69 -9.55 21.94
N ALA A 648 8.37 -8.41 22.06
CA ALA A 648 7.93 -7.13 21.51
C ALA A 648 7.75 -7.20 19.98
N SER A 649 8.71 -7.79 19.28
CA SER A 649 8.64 -7.98 17.82
C SER A 649 7.46 -8.88 17.42
N ALA A 650 7.25 -9.99 18.12
CA ALA A 650 6.15 -10.92 17.87
C ALA A 650 4.77 -10.25 18.13
N MET A 651 4.64 -9.48 19.21
CA MET A 651 3.43 -8.71 19.51
C MET A 651 3.18 -7.62 18.47
N THR A 652 4.23 -6.98 17.96
CA THR A 652 4.13 -6.02 16.85
C THR A 652 3.58 -6.70 15.59
N MET A 653 4.09 -7.88 15.24
CA MET A 653 3.62 -8.65 14.08
C MET A 653 2.16 -9.12 14.26
N ALA A 654 1.78 -9.56 15.47
CA ALA A 654 0.41 -9.95 15.79
C ALA A 654 -0.55 -8.76 15.67
N MET A 655 -0.18 -7.60 16.20
CA MET A 655 -0.96 -6.36 16.05
C MET A 655 -1.11 -5.99 14.57
N LEU A 656 -0.03 -6.01 13.79
CA LEU A 656 -0.06 -5.71 12.36
C LEU A 656 -0.99 -6.65 11.59
N ALA A 657 -0.87 -7.95 11.84
CA ALA A 657 -1.70 -8.96 11.19
C ALA A 657 -3.18 -8.74 11.53
N THR A 658 -3.51 -8.46 12.80
CA THR A 658 -4.88 -8.17 13.21
C THR A 658 -5.41 -6.89 12.55
N GLN A 659 -4.65 -5.79 12.56
CA GLN A 659 -5.07 -4.53 11.97
C GLN A 659 -5.27 -4.66 10.45
N MET A 660 -4.30 -5.22 9.73
CA MET A 660 -4.39 -5.43 8.28
C MET A 660 -5.54 -6.37 7.93
N GLY A 661 -5.66 -7.49 8.66
CA GLY A 661 -6.73 -8.46 8.45
C GLY A 661 -8.12 -7.84 8.64
N ALA A 662 -8.33 -7.10 9.74
CA ALA A 662 -9.58 -6.41 10.00
C ALA A 662 -9.89 -5.36 8.93
N SER A 663 -8.88 -4.60 8.52
CA SER A 663 -9.05 -3.52 7.53
C SER A 663 -9.34 -4.05 6.12
N VAL A 664 -8.68 -5.14 5.70
CA VAL A 664 -9.00 -5.84 4.45
C VAL A 664 -10.39 -6.47 4.52
N GLY A 665 -10.74 -7.07 5.66
CA GLY A 665 -12.08 -7.60 5.92
C GLY A 665 -13.17 -6.53 5.81
N PHE A 666 -12.91 -5.33 6.35
CA PHE A 666 -13.79 -4.17 6.19
C PHE A 666 -14.06 -3.86 4.72
N VAL A 667 -13.00 -3.66 3.92
CA VAL A 667 -13.14 -3.33 2.49
C VAL A 667 -13.90 -4.44 1.76
N ALA A 668 -13.52 -5.70 1.97
CA ALA A 668 -14.13 -6.84 1.29
C ALA A 668 -15.62 -7.01 1.64
N VAL A 669 -16.00 -6.85 2.91
CA VAL A 669 -17.40 -6.95 3.35
C VAL A 669 -18.25 -5.83 2.78
N ILE A 670 -17.75 -4.60 2.78
CA ILE A 670 -18.50 -3.47 2.22
C ILE A 670 -18.64 -3.59 0.71
N GLU A 671 -17.59 -4.00 0.00
CA GLU A 671 -17.66 -4.24 -1.45
C GLU A 671 -18.69 -5.33 -1.79
N HIS A 672 -18.66 -6.45 -1.06
CA HIS A 672 -19.62 -7.52 -1.25
C HIS A 672 -21.07 -7.06 -0.95
N ALA A 673 -21.27 -6.31 0.13
CA ALA A 673 -22.59 -5.78 0.47
C ALA A 673 -23.07 -4.72 -0.55
N ALA A 674 -22.17 -3.86 -1.04
CA ALA A 674 -22.50 -2.84 -2.03
C ALA A 674 -22.88 -3.45 -3.38
N THR A 675 -22.15 -4.47 -3.84
CA THR A 675 -22.47 -5.19 -5.09
C THR A 675 -23.79 -5.95 -4.98
N ALA A 676 -24.05 -6.61 -3.85
CA ALA A 676 -25.34 -7.26 -3.60
C ALA A 676 -26.50 -6.26 -3.58
N TYR A 677 -26.30 -5.10 -2.97
CA TYR A 677 -27.28 -4.02 -2.92
C TYR A 677 -27.58 -3.45 -4.31
N GLU A 678 -26.54 -3.20 -5.12
CA GLU A 678 -26.69 -2.71 -6.50
C GLU A 678 -27.44 -3.73 -7.37
N ALA A 679 -27.14 -5.02 -7.25
CA ALA A 679 -27.83 -6.07 -7.96
C ALA A 679 -29.34 -6.13 -7.63
N GLN A 680 -29.71 -5.95 -6.35
CA GLN A 680 -31.11 -5.89 -5.93
C GLN A 680 -31.81 -4.63 -6.48
N SER A 681 -31.16 -3.47 -6.45
CA SER A 681 -31.74 -2.22 -6.98
C SER A 681 -31.92 -2.18 -8.49
N ILE A 682 -31.29 -3.10 -9.24
CA ILE A 682 -31.49 -3.27 -10.68
C ILE A 682 -32.66 -4.23 -10.95
N GLN A 683 -32.98 -5.12 -9.99
CA GLN A 683 -34.11 -6.05 -10.09
C GLN A 683 -35.44 -5.43 -9.66
N GLU A 684 -35.41 -4.48 -8.73
CA GLU A 684 -36.52 -3.58 -8.37
C GLU A 684 -36.70 -2.46 -9.40
#